data_AF-A0A2E6KWC8-F1
#
_entry.id   AF-A0A2E6KWC8-F1
#
_cell.length_a   1.000
_cell.length_b   1.000
_cell.length_c   1.000
_cell.angle_alpha   90.00
_cell.angle_beta   90.00
_cell.angle_gamma   90.00
#
_symmetry.space_group_name_H-M   'P 1'
#
loop_
_entity.id
_entity.type
_entity.pdbx_description
1 polymer ?
#
loop_
_entity_poly.entity_id
_entity_poly.type
_entity_poly.pdbx_seq_one_letter_code
_entity_poly.pdbx_strand_id
1 'polypeptide(L)'
;MAMRNALAMVLILLFSSVAGVSSADSRNENDEFVSNESIVSTYSTAVQMSLKRAENLDSYTESQIDSITEWLVITGMELETHQSSKAKPDSSTKAPILDGAYIWEFEESRRAVESLRESLVSEEIESFSPLVKKKQQPRFIPDDPEFPAQWHLRNTGQTGGVSGEDANITGAWDNYNGSGVVISVVDDGLDKDHPDISPHYSALLSYDWCNDDDDPSPSQWDGHGTAAGGVAAAAGDNDLYVTGAAFGATIAGSTLIACWAGDQTESEALSYENDDIDIYTNSWGPSDDGQTLEGPGPLTTAALEEDAYGGREDLGNIITWAAGNGLGSNDNANYDGYANSRYTIAVTAISHDGDQTYYAEPGANILVAAHSNGDGEGITTTDITGSGGYNNSGNVTHTFGGTSSATPLAAGVIALMLEANENLTWRDVQHILVNSARKNDASDTSWELNGAGHDVSHKYGFGAVDASAAVDLAETWSLVGEEVNLSFNPSITSTTIPDSNTTWTEFDLDVQTDIQIESVDVVVNISHSSRGDLDIVLVSPSGKESWLAENRNDNGNNYYNWVFNTVHHWDESSLGEWTLKIRDTDSGATGTLDSWGMIVHGMDVDLDHDDDGLEDLNETEVWGTDPYDADTDDDGLNDFEEVITYGTDPLSVDSDLDGLNDYAEVMAIGTDPLDSDSDDDGLSDGAEVNFWSSDPLVYDPDADSDLFYHFNDCNDADPLVNPGRPELLNGIDDDCDELVDEGFNFTDADGDGLVDWSEFHVHSTDHLDADTDDDGLGDGVEVNTHGSDPNWADPDEDSDGWHWFLDCDDEDAFRSPGLPEVLDGVDNDCDEVMDDGFEAVDTDGDLLSDFEEYHNLSTNPYNGDTDGDGLPDGYELKESMTDPLVYDPDNDNDGVYWFDDCDDDDSEVSPFLLELLDGKDNDCDEVMDEDFYDIDTDEDGLLDYDEYHNFTTDPSDHDTDEDGLSDGEEILVTLSDPLKFNFDYDGDGFRDFEDCEDLVDTINPDGTEVWNGWDDDCSGVIDDGLDRRSLVTTSPEVSEVYRWESVNDTLVLSIGAVPSQIETAMSWKFGDYTMNTAVGAELWNVSEDGRSVTILPIDCGSAETSFEIYLCDLGEGPQQVTALMSDSETITEFTWNLDMIIWEPPKSLGEKLMSFILSPVGALVSLVSVISLIGGALLIGSRVSYRRQLKEAYEFYNISPERENLGVEHEGYALPSAPDVSSMMSGNTGSQSTYSPTEVDEDTGLPRAPDFD
;
A
#
# COMPACT_ATOMS: atom_id res chain seq x y z
N MET A 1 17.67 35.80 -20.61
CA MET A 1 17.71 37.30 -20.70
C MET A 1 17.79 37.67 -22.17
N ALA A 2 16.87 38.45 -22.76
CA ALA A 2 16.10 39.55 -22.18
C ALA A 2 14.87 39.17 -21.32
N MET A 3 15.00 39.34 -20.00
CA MET A 3 13.86 39.90 -19.27
C MET A 3 13.79 41.37 -19.69
N ARG A 4 12.70 41.76 -20.37
CA ARG A 4 12.14 43.12 -20.55
C ARG A 4 11.43 43.23 -21.90
N ASN A 5 10.73 44.35 -22.09
CA ASN A 5 10.95 45.25 -23.23
C ASN A 5 12.15 44.85 -24.14
N ALA A 6 11.84 44.49 -25.38
CA ALA A 6 12.67 44.64 -26.58
C ALA A 6 13.92 43.75 -26.76
N LEU A 7 14.17 43.46 -28.05
CA LEU A 7 15.26 42.67 -28.64
C LEU A 7 15.18 41.17 -28.24
N ALA A 8 14.53 40.30 -29.03
CA ALA A 8 14.68 39.99 -30.46
C ALA A 8 15.97 39.25 -30.84
N MET A 9 15.79 38.27 -31.73
CA MET A 9 16.76 37.75 -32.69
C MET A 9 18.01 37.00 -32.18
N VAL A 10 18.01 35.70 -32.51
CA VAL A 10 19.03 35.06 -33.37
C VAL A 10 20.32 34.50 -32.73
N LEU A 11 20.73 33.38 -33.35
CA LEU A 11 22.02 32.67 -33.33
C LEU A 11 22.20 31.67 -32.16
N ILE A 12 22.29 30.34 -32.34
CA ILE A 12 23.06 29.46 -33.27
C ILE A 12 24.48 29.12 -32.76
N LEU A 13 24.82 27.82 -32.84
CA LEU A 13 26.07 27.10 -32.50
C LEU A 13 26.18 26.67 -31.03
N LEU A 14 26.26 25.37 -30.70
CA LEU A 14 27.09 24.24 -31.19
C LEU A 14 28.56 24.24 -30.73
N PHE A 15 29.00 23.02 -30.41
CA PHE A 15 30.37 22.50 -30.35
C PHE A 15 31.25 22.86 -29.13
N SER A 16 32.13 21.96 -28.65
CA SER A 16 32.18 20.47 -28.77
C SER A 16 33.31 19.90 -27.90
N SER A 17 33.24 18.58 -27.65
CA SER A 17 34.37 17.64 -27.67
C SER A 17 35.69 17.99 -26.94
N VAL A 18 35.96 17.23 -25.87
CA VAL A 18 37.15 16.38 -25.68
C VAL A 18 38.38 16.64 -26.59
N ALA A 19 39.53 16.88 -25.95
CA ALA A 19 40.93 16.78 -26.44
C ALA A 19 41.46 17.79 -27.49
N GLY A 20 42.44 18.62 -27.08
CA GLY A 20 42.92 19.78 -27.88
C GLY A 20 44.44 20.08 -27.93
N VAL A 21 45.32 19.17 -27.50
CA VAL A 21 46.82 19.23 -27.63
C VAL A 21 47.57 20.31 -26.82
N SER A 22 48.67 19.89 -26.17
CA SER A 22 49.61 20.75 -25.45
C SER A 22 50.82 21.19 -26.28
N SER A 23 51.30 22.42 -26.08
CA SER A 23 52.71 22.80 -26.32
C SER A 23 53.10 24.15 -25.69
N ALA A 24 53.97 24.07 -24.68
CA ALA A 24 55.12 24.94 -24.32
C ALA A 24 55.07 26.47 -24.59
N ASP A 25 55.64 27.34 -23.73
CA ASP A 25 56.75 27.13 -22.81
C ASP A 25 56.82 28.21 -21.70
N SER A 26 57.71 28.01 -20.72
CA SER A 26 58.33 29.00 -19.83
C SER A 26 57.48 29.70 -18.74
N ARG A 27 57.42 29.03 -17.58
CA ARG A 27 57.72 29.55 -16.21
C ARG A 27 57.73 31.08 -16.01
N ASN A 28 57.04 31.56 -14.96
CA ASN A 28 57.74 31.77 -13.68
C ASN A 28 56.80 31.83 -12.45
N GLU A 29 57.36 31.63 -11.26
CA GLU A 29 56.67 31.49 -9.96
C GLU A 29 55.91 32.75 -9.51
N ASN A 30 54.68 32.57 -8.99
CA ASN A 30 54.32 32.80 -7.58
C ASN A 30 52.81 32.53 -7.34
N ASP A 31 52.50 31.76 -6.30
CA ASP A 31 51.13 31.54 -5.80
C ASP A 31 50.63 32.71 -4.94
N GLU A 32 49.30 32.86 -4.88
CA GLU A 32 48.57 32.94 -3.61
C GLU A 32 47.12 32.44 -3.84
N PHE A 33 46.78 31.31 -3.22
CA PHE A 33 45.44 30.69 -3.21
C PHE A 33 44.69 31.11 -1.95
N VAL A 34 43.36 31.17 -2.03
CA VAL A 34 42.44 30.97 -0.89
C VAL A 34 41.29 30.09 -1.40
N SER A 35 40.86 29.11 -0.61
CA SER A 35 39.73 28.21 -0.87
C SER A 35 38.42 28.77 -0.30
N ASN A 36 37.29 28.39 -0.89
CA ASN A 36 36.00 28.36 -0.19
C ASN A 36 35.87 26.99 0.48
N GLU A 37 35.63 26.99 1.78
CA GLU A 37 35.16 25.85 2.58
C GLU A 37 33.94 26.37 3.35
N SER A 38 32.87 25.58 3.46
CA SER A 38 31.65 25.99 4.19
C SER A 38 31.95 26.24 5.67
N ILE A 39 31.32 27.25 6.25
CA ILE A 39 31.35 27.53 7.68
C ILE A 39 30.46 26.55 8.44
N VAL A 40 29.29 26.18 7.90
CA VAL A 40 28.35 25.25 8.57
C VAL A 40 29.03 23.92 8.87
N SER A 41 29.80 23.37 7.93
CA SER A 41 30.52 22.09 8.11
C SER A 41 31.68 22.17 9.12
N THR A 42 32.05 23.36 9.61
CA THR A 42 33.04 23.51 10.70
C THR A 42 32.44 23.36 12.10
N TYR A 43 31.11 23.27 12.21
CA TYR A 43 30.42 23.07 13.49
C TYR A 43 30.28 21.57 13.80
N SER A 44 30.14 21.22 15.09
CA SER A 44 29.84 19.84 15.51
C SER A 44 28.47 19.38 14.98
N THR A 45 28.31 18.10 14.65
CA THR A 45 27.09 17.49 14.07
C THR A 45 25.82 17.90 14.81
N ALA A 46 25.79 17.82 16.15
CA ALA A 46 24.63 18.25 16.96
C ALA A 46 24.22 19.73 16.76
N VAL A 47 25.18 20.61 16.43
CA VAL A 47 24.88 22.01 16.07
C VAL A 47 24.33 22.10 14.65
N GLN A 48 24.89 21.34 13.70
CA GLN A 48 24.36 21.26 12.32
C GLN A 48 22.92 20.72 12.29
N MET A 49 22.62 19.66 13.05
CA MET A 49 21.26 19.13 13.21
C MET A 49 20.32 20.12 13.94
N SER A 50 20.82 20.89 14.91
CA SER A 50 20.03 21.96 15.54
C SER A 50 19.77 23.14 14.61
N LEU A 51 20.64 23.37 13.62
CA LEU A 51 20.48 24.38 12.58
C LEU A 51 19.44 23.92 11.55
N LYS A 52 19.58 22.72 10.96
CA LYS A 52 18.55 22.12 10.07
C LYS A 52 17.14 22.20 10.68
N ARG A 53 16.96 21.71 11.92
CA ARG A 53 15.66 21.76 12.63
C ARG A 53 15.16 23.18 12.92
N ALA A 54 16.05 24.15 13.09
CA ALA A 54 15.65 25.55 13.28
C ALA A 54 15.38 26.28 11.95
N GLU A 55 15.94 25.80 10.85
CA GLU A 55 15.87 26.39 9.49
C GLU A 55 14.58 26.02 8.74
N ASN A 56 13.99 24.85 9.03
CA ASN A 56 12.63 24.51 8.61
C ASN A 56 11.64 25.58 9.16
N LEU A 57 11.06 26.38 8.27
CA LEU A 57 10.20 27.51 8.63
C LEU A 57 8.75 27.09 8.92
N ASP A 58 8.36 25.92 8.42
CA ASP A 58 7.00 25.40 8.41
C ASP A 58 6.66 24.79 9.79
N SER A 59 7.70 24.41 10.56
CA SER A 59 7.66 24.15 12.00
C SER A 59 7.24 25.35 12.89
N TYR A 60 6.94 26.52 12.30
CA TYR A 60 6.47 27.72 13.00
C TYR A 60 5.21 28.29 12.35
N THR A 61 4.15 28.55 13.15
CA THR A 61 2.95 29.20 12.63
C THR A 61 3.26 30.58 12.04
N GLU A 62 2.47 31.03 11.04
CA GLU A 62 2.52 32.40 10.50
C GLU A 62 2.62 33.44 11.63
N SER A 63 1.82 33.28 12.68
CA SER A 63 1.74 34.21 13.81
C SER A 63 3.05 34.35 14.60
N GLN A 64 3.89 33.30 14.60
CA GLN A 64 5.23 33.33 15.15
C GLN A 64 6.18 34.05 14.19
N ILE A 65 6.22 33.65 12.90
CA ILE A 65 7.05 34.27 11.86
C ILE A 65 6.80 35.79 11.77
N ASP A 66 5.54 36.21 11.77
CA ASP A 66 5.11 37.61 11.72
C ASP A 66 5.59 38.44 12.94
N SER A 67 5.99 37.77 14.03
CA SER A 67 6.50 38.38 15.27
C SER A 67 8.04 38.40 15.39
N ILE A 68 8.76 37.73 14.49
CA ILE A 68 10.22 37.57 14.57
C ILE A 68 10.95 38.76 13.93
N THR A 69 11.71 39.47 14.76
CA THR A 69 12.56 40.61 14.35
C THR A 69 14.06 40.28 14.35
N GLU A 70 14.46 39.09 14.83
CA GLU A 70 15.84 38.68 15.04
C GLU A 70 16.04 37.28 14.43
N TRP A 71 17.08 37.13 13.61
CA TRP A 71 17.39 35.92 12.84
C TRP A 71 18.86 35.54 13.07
N LEU A 72 19.15 34.27 13.25
CA LEU A 72 20.51 33.73 13.20
C LEU A 72 20.87 33.51 11.72
N VAL A 73 22.05 33.97 11.30
CA VAL A 73 22.52 33.92 9.91
C VAL A 73 23.99 33.52 9.89
N ILE A 74 24.34 32.50 9.09
CA ILE A 74 25.72 32.03 8.92
C ILE A 74 26.26 32.61 7.61
N THR A 75 27.42 33.25 7.62
CA THR A 75 27.98 33.88 6.42
C THR A 75 29.49 34.14 6.50
N GLY A 76 30.18 33.96 5.37
CA GLY A 76 31.57 34.39 5.15
C GLY A 76 31.74 35.88 4.90
N MET A 77 30.67 36.68 4.83
CA MET A 77 30.75 38.13 4.68
C MET A 77 31.45 38.81 5.86
N GLU A 78 32.13 39.93 5.59
CA GLU A 78 32.63 40.80 6.65
C GLU A 78 31.45 41.61 7.25
N LEU A 79 31.38 41.72 8.57
CA LEU A 79 30.31 42.45 9.28
C LEU A 79 30.06 43.89 8.79
N GLU A 80 31.05 44.55 8.17
CA GLU A 80 30.88 45.89 7.58
C GLU A 80 30.10 45.89 6.24
N THR A 81 29.88 44.73 5.60
CA THR A 81 29.18 44.58 4.30
C THR A 81 27.78 43.96 4.40
N HIS A 82 27.31 43.55 5.60
CA HIS A 82 25.98 42.92 5.75
C HIS A 82 24.84 43.83 5.29
N GLN A 83 24.91 45.15 5.54
CA GLN A 83 23.92 46.13 5.04
C GLN A 83 23.97 46.33 3.51
N SER A 84 24.85 45.63 2.79
CA SER A 84 24.92 45.59 1.33
C SER A 84 24.63 44.22 0.73
N SER A 85 24.17 43.26 1.53
CA SER A 85 23.56 42.00 1.05
C SER A 85 22.23 42.25 0.33
N LYS A 86 21.62 41.20 -0.21
CA LYS A 86 20.24 41.19 -0.70
C LYS A 86 19.24 41.35 0.43
N ALA A 87 19.45 40.69 1.57
CA ALA A 87 18.58 40.82 2.74
C ALA A 87 18.55 42.25 3.33
N LYS A 88 19.71 42.92 3.40
CA LYS A 88 19.88 44.27 3.97
C LYS A 88 19.33 44.41 5.41
N PRO A 89 19.80 43.58 6.37
CA PRO A 89 19.37 43.69 7.77
C PRO A 89 19.61 45.11 8.32
N ASP A 90 18.63 45.67 9.03
CA ASP A 90 18.72 47.00 9.65
C ASP A 90 19.86 47.05 10.68
N SER A 91 20.06 45.95 11.40
CA SER A 91 21.06 45.77 12.45
C SER A 91 21.69 44.38 12.32
N SER A 92 22.98 44.27 12.60
CA SER A 92 23.71 43.00 12.55
C SER A 92 24.80 42.97 13.62
N THR A 93 24.86 41.86 14.36
CA THR A 93 25.83 41.65 15.45
C THR A 93 26.39 40.23 15.37
N LYS A 94 27.62 39.99 15.81
CA LYS A 94 28.17 38.62 15.79
C LYS A 94 27.55 37.77 16.89
N ALA A 95 27.19 36.52 16.56
CA ALA A 95 26.80 35.53 17.55
C ALA A 95 27.94 35.30 18.58
N PRO A 96 27.61 35.03 19.86
CA PRO A 96 28.62 35.03 20.93
C PRO A 96 29.48 33.76 21.03
N ILE A 97 29.11 32.67 20.33
CA ILE A 97 29.72 31.34 20.46
C ILE A 97 30.11 30.77 19.10
N LEU A 98 29.18 30.72 18.13
CA LEU A 98 29.41 30.19 16.79
C LEU A 98 30.25 31.17 15.94
N ASP A 99 31.36 30.69 15.39
CA ASP A 99 32.26 31.48 14.52
C ASP A 99 31.68 31.52 13.09
N GLY A 100 31.57 32.73 12.51
CA GLY A 100 30.89 32.94 11.21
C GLY A 100 29.36 33.12 11.29
N ALA A 101 28.76 32.90 12.46
CA ALA A 101 27.35 33.21 12.70
C ALA A 101 27.12 34.63 13.24
N TYR A 102 25.99 35.21 12.88
CA TYR A 102 25.55 36.56 13.23
C TYR A 102 24.07 36.59 13.58
N ILE A 103 23.66 37.53 14.43
CA ILE A 103 22.25 37.88 14.65
C ILE A 103 21.94 39.08 13.75
N TRP A 104 21.04 38.88 12.79
CA TRP A 104 20.52 39.88 11.87
C TRP A 104 19.14 40.33 12.34
N GLU A 105 18.90 41.64 12.38
CA GLU A 105 17.70 42.26 12.94
C GLU A 105 17.01 43.12 11.88
N PHE A 106 15.68 43.02 11.79
CA PHE A 106 14.84 43.67 10.77
C PHE A 106 13.67 44.41 11.45
N GLU A 107 13.39 45.66 11.06
CA GLU A 107 12.25 46.43 11.58
C GLU A 107 10.89 45.97 10.99
N GLU A 108 10.88 45.28 9.84
CA GLU A 108 9.69 44.71 9.19
C GLU A 108 9.81 43.17 9.02
N SER A 109 9.26 42.40 9.97
CA SER A 109 9.29 40.92 9.99
C SER A 109 8.85 40.25 8.68
N ARG A 110 7.72 40.69 8.10
CA ARG A 110 7.13 40.14 6.87
C ARG A 110 8.05 40.10 5.64
N ARG A 111 9.14 40.87 5.61
CA ARG A 111 10.10 40.91 4.50
C ARG A 111 11.41 40.19 4.81
N ALA A 112 11.62 39.74 6.04
CA ALA A 112 12.86 39.07 6.43
C ALA A 112 13.03 37.77 5.64
N VAL A 113 12.03 36.90 5.59
CA VAL A 113 12.09 35.58 4.93
C VAL A 113 12.39 35.72 3.42
N GLU A 114 11.61 36.50 2.68
CA GLU A 114 11.83 36.77 1.24
C GLU A 114 13.26 37.23 0.97
N SER A 115 13.74 38.20 1.77
CA SER A 115 15.02 38.85 1.56
C SER A 115 16.22 38.01 2.02
N LEU A 116 16.03 37.11 2.99
CA LEU A 116 16.99 36.09 3.42
C LEU A 116 17.10 34.96 2.40
N ARG A 117 15.97 34.45 1.86
CA ARG A 117 15.95 33.52 0.71
C ARG A 117 16.69 34.14 -0.50
N GLU A 118 16.47 35.43 -0.78
CA GLU A 118 17.19 36.18 -1.82
C GLU A 118 18.72 36.27 -1.62
N SER A 119 19.20 36.28 -0.36
CA SER A 119 20.63 36.25 -0.02
C SER A 119 21.21 34.84 -0.10
N LEU A 120 20.47 33.82 0.37
CA LEU A 120 20.87 32.41 0.35
C LEU A 120 21.11 31.92 -1.09
N VAL A 121 20.14 32.14 -1.99
CA VAL A 121 20.23 31.83 -3.43
C VAL A 121 21.36 32.60 -4.15
N SER A 122 21.91 33.64 -3.52
CA SER A 122 23.04 34.42 -4.06
C SER A 122 24.41 34.12 -3.44
N GLU A 123 24.53 33.03 -2.65
CA GLU A 123 25.75 32.62 -1.93
C GLU A 123 26.29 33.70 -0.95
N GLU A 124 25.45 34.66 -0.54
CA GLU A 124 25.84 35.69 0.44
C GLU A 124 25.78 35.18 1.88
N ILE A 125 24.95 34.17 2.14
CA ILE A 125 24.76 33.49 3.42
C ILE A 125 24.71 31.98 3.16
N GLU A 126 25.13 31.18 4.14
CA GLU A 126 25.09 29.71 4.05
C GLU A 126 23.80 29.13 4.66
N SER A 127 23.24 29.79 5.68
CA SER A 127 21.93 29.42 6.25
C SER A 127 21.31 30.58 7.05
N PHE A 128 20.01 30.47 7.37
CA PHE A 128 19.32 31.39 8.27
C PHE A 128 18.17 30.73 9.06
N SER A 129 18.06 31.02 10.36
CA SER A 129 16.99 30.50 11.25
C SER A 129 16.40 31.58 12.16
N PRO A 130 15.10 31.51 12.53
CA PRO A 130 14.43 32.53 13.33
C PRO A 130 14.73 32.40 14.83
N LEU A 131 14.96 33.54 15.51
CA LEU A 131 15.18 33.55 16.97
C LEU A 131 13.87 33.75 17.75
N VAL A 132 13.04 32.70 17.77
CA VAL A 132 11.76 32.66 18.49
C VAL A 132 11.95 32.86 20.00
N LYS A 133 11.21 33.82 20.56
CA LYS A 133 11.28 34.17 22.00
C LYS A 133 10.40 33.24 22.86
N LYS A 134 10.77 31.96 22.95
CA LYS A 134 10.09 30.93 23.77
C LYS A 134 10.09 31.34 25.27
N LYS A 135 8.93 31.33 25.93
CA LYS A 135 8.78 31.61 27.37
C LYS A 135 8.86 30.32 28.18
N GLN A 136 10.05 29.99 28.65
CA GLN A 136 10.32 28.85 29.53
C GLN A 136 9.29 28.73 30.67
N GLN A 137 8.76 27.53 30.85
CA GLN A 137 7.94 27.13 32.00
C GLN A 137 8.81 26.32 32.97
N PRO A 138 8.44 26.20 34.25
CA PRO A 138 8.96 25.13 35.08
C PRO A 138 8.29 23.81 34.69
N ARG A 139 9.08 22.85 34.21
CA ARG A 139 8.72 21.45 34.01
C ARG A 139 8.00 20.84 35.21
N PHE A 140 7.13 19.85 34.96
CA PHE A 140 6.46 19.03 35.95
C PHE A 140 7.46 18.39 36.94
N ILE A 141 7.03 18.30 38.21
CA ILE A 141 7.76 17.71 39.32
C ILE A 141 6.72 17.13 40.29
N PRO A 142 6.69 15.79 40.49
CA PRO A 142 5.80 15.13 41.44
C PRO A 142 5.99 15.61 42.89
N ASP A 143 4.97 15.47 43.74
CA ASP A 143 5.03 15.82 45.16
C ASP A 143 5.52 14.71 46.12
N ASP A 144 5.79 13.52 45.57
CA ASP A 144 6.22 12.28 46.26
C ASP A 144 7.48 12.48 47.15
N PRO A 145 7.49 12.08 48.46
CA PRO A 145 8.55 12.49 49.37
C PRO A 145 9.96 11.96 49.12
N GLU A 146 10.12 10.82 48.42
CA GLU A 146 11.44 10.26 48.08
C GLU A 146 11.87 10.60 46.63
N PHE A 147 11.04 11.26 45.80
CA PHE A 147 11.45 11.77 44.48
C PHE A 147 12.75 12.61 44.50
N PRO A 148 13.04 13.44 45.53
CA PRO A 148 14.34 14.12 45.65
C PRO A 148 15.58 13.21 45.78
N ALA A 149 15.40 11.89 45.95
CA ALA A 149 16.46 10.87 45.91
C ALA A 149 16.46 10.06 44.59
N GLN A 150 15.44 10.19 43.74
CA GLN A 150 15.34 9.53 42.43
C GLN A 150 16.13 10.31 41.38
N TRP A 151 17.46 10.29 41.55
CA TRP A 151 18.40 11.02 40.70
C TRP A 151 18.37 10.60 39.23
N HIS A 152 17.99 9.36 38.92
CA HIS A 152 17.82 8.82 37.57
C HIS A 152 16.68 9.50 36.79
N LEU A 153 15.63 9.94 37.47
CA LEU A 153 14.55 10.76 36.88
C LEU A 153 14.91 12.25 36.88
N ARG A 154 15.78 12.69 37.82
CA ARG A 154 16.21 14.09 37.92
C ARG A 154 17.50 14.30 38.73
N ASN A 155 18.62 14.51 38.05
CA ASN A 155 19.93 14.73 38.64
C ASN A 155 20.24 16.23 38.77
N THR A 156 20.02 16.77 39.97
CA THR A 156 20.38 18.14 40.37
C THR A 156 21.83 18.26 40.85
N GLY A 157 22.66 17.22 40.64
CA GLY A 157 23.97 17.08 41.28
C GLY A 157 23.86 16.67 42.75
N GLN A 158 22.81 15.92 43.11
CA GLN A 158 22.74 15.29 44.44
C GLN A 158 23.80 14.21 44.60
N THR A 159 24.20 14.02 45.86
CA THR A 159 25.18 13.06 46.41
C THR A 159 26.62 13.06 45.85
N GLY A 160 26.82 13.38 44.57
CA GLY A 160 28.12 13.57 43.93
C GLY A 160 28.04 13.90 42.43
N GLY A 161 26.97 13.43 41.77
CA GLY A 161 26.89 13.26 40.32
C GLY A 161 26.89 14.51 39.44
N VAL A 162 26.96 14.27 38.12
CA VAL A 162 26.81 15.30 37.07
C VAL A 162 25.34 15.77 36.99
N SER A 163 25.09 17.06 37.23
CA SER A 163 23.72 17.58 37.11
C SER A 163 23.26 17.65 35.66
N GLY A 164 22.08 17.10 35.37
CA GLY A 164 21.56 16.84 34.02
C GLY A 164 21.94 15.47 33.47
N GLU A 165 22.67 14.65 34.24
CA GLU A 165 22.91 13.24 33.92
C GLU A 165 21.81 12.39 34.56
N ASP A 166 20.65 12.45 33.89
CA ASP A 166 19.39 11.76 34.18
C ASP A 166 18.68 11.42 32.86
N ALA A 167 17.58 10.68 32.92
CA ALA A 167 16.77 10.30 31.76
C ALA A 167 15.95 11.46 31.17
N ASN A 168 16.14 12.71 31.64
CA ASN A 168 15.49 13.94 31.17
C ASN A 168 13.94 13.95 31.23
N ILE A 169 13.34 12.98 31.93
CA ILE A 169 11.91 12.62 31.86
C ILE A 169 10.92 13.72 32.27
N THR A 170 11.37 14.65 33.12
CA THR A 170 10.58 15.81 33.55
C THR A 170 10.09 16.73 32.41
N GLY A 171 10.58 16.58 31.17
CA GLY A 171 10.00 17.25 30.00
C GLY A 171 8.75 16.55 29.46
N ALA A 172 8.84 15.25 29.16
CA ALA A 172 7.71 14.45 28.72
C ALA A 172 6.51 14.54 29.68
N TRP A 173 6.77 14.54 31.00
CA TRP A 173 5.77 14.72 32.06
C TRP A 173 5.00 16.06 32.06
N ASP A 174 5.33 17.03 31.21
CA ASP A 174 4.45 18.20 30.99
C ASP A 174 3.20 17.81 30.16
N ASN A 175 3.24 16.70 29.40
CA ASN A 175 2.17 16.17 28.55
C ASN A 175 1.77 14.71 28.90
N TYR A 176 2.75 13.80 29.05
CA TYR A 176 2.61 12.33 29.05
C TYR A 176 3.10 11.69 30.36
N ASN A 177 2.47 10.61 30.81
CA ASN A 177 2.84 9.82 32.00
C ASN A 177 2.70 8.28 31.83
N GLY A 178 2.40 7.81 30.62
CA GLY A 178 2.19 6.42 30.25
C GLY A 178 0.73 5.95 30.38
N SER A 179 -0.25 6.84 30.55
CA SER A 179 -1.65 6.41 30.70
C SER A 179 -2.16 5.70 29.44
N GLY A 180 -2.76 4.53 29.63
CA GLY A 180 -3.22 3.66 28.53
C GLY A 180 -2.32 2.45 28.35
N VAL A 181 -1.01 2.68 28.34
CA VAL A 181 0.03 1.66 28.11
C VAL A 181 0.12 0.66 29.27
N VAL A 182 0.44 -0.60 28.96
CA VAL A 182 0.62 -1.71 29.90
C VAL A 182 2.07 -2.19 29.94
N ILE A 183 2.66 -2.24 31.14
CA ILE A 183 4.01 -2.78 31.37
C ILE A 183 3.91 -4.05 32.23
N SER A 184 4.36 -5.19 31.70
CA SER A 184 4.49 -6.45 32.42
C SER A 184 5.90 -6.70 32.93
N VAL A 185 6.01 -6.91 34.25
CA VAL A 185 7.28 -7.17 34.94
C VAL A 185 7.49 -8.67 35.06
N VAL A 186 8.35 -9.22 34.20
CA VAL A 186 8.67 -10.66 34.11
C VAL A 186 9.87 -10.95 35.02
N ASP A 187 9.62 -11.35 36.27
CA ASP A 187 10.64 -11.33 37.33
C ASP A 187 10.31 -12.27 38.53
N ASP A 188 10.78 -11.97 39.75
CA ASP A 188 10.60 -12.77 40.98
C ASP A 188 9.31 -12.46 41.79
N GLY A 189 8.54 -11.46 41.36
CA GLY A 189 7.21 -11.15 41.85
C GLY A 189 6.93 -9.66 42.10
N LEU A 190 5.66 -9.28 42.00
CA LEU A 190 5.18 -7.89 42.12
C LEU A 190 4.26 -7.74 43.34
N ASP A 191 4.65 -6.91 44.31
CA ASP A 191 3.84 -6.57 45.49
C ASP A 191 2.63 -5.71 45.09
N LYS A 192 1.61 -6.35 44.53
CA LYS A 192 0.35 -5.72 44.07
C LYS A 192 -0.46 -5.04 45.18
N ASP A 193 -0.17 -5.33 46.46
CA ASP A 193 -0.74 -4.67 47.64
C ASP A 193 0.08 -3.42 48.05
N HIS A 194 1.21 -3.11 47.38
CA HIS A 194 2.04 -1.94 47.63
C HIS A 194 1.30 -0.64 47.31
N PRO A 195 1.35 0.41 48.15
CA PRO A 195 0.57 1.64 47.96
C PRO A 195 0.84 2.39 46.63
N ASP A 196 2.04 2.26 46.08
CA ASP A 196 2.45 2.91 44.83
C ASP A 196 2.37 1.96 43.61
N ILE A 197 1.92 0.71 43.77
CA ILE A 197 1.71 -0.25 42.66
C ILE A 197 0.20 -0.57 42.51
N SER A 198 -0.47 -0.80 43.63
CA SER A 198 -1.92 -1.05 43.72
C SER A 198 -2.86 -0.03 43.05
N PRO A 199 -2.50 1.24 42.75
CA PRO A 199 -3.40 2.15 42.04
C PRO A 199 -3.53 1.84 40.53
N HIS A 200 -2.49 1.26 39.90
CA HIS A 200 -2.43 0.95 38.47
C HIS A 200 -2.23 -0.55 38.16
N TYR A 201 -2.19 -1.41 39.19
CA TYR A 201 -2.01 -2.85 39.02
C TYR A 201 -3.17 -3.54 38.25
N SER A 202 -2.84 -4.28 37.19
CA SER A 202 -3.78 -5.14 36.47
C SER A 202 -3.81 -6.56 37.04
N ALA A 203 -4.95 -6.93 37.62
CA ALA A 203 -5.23 -8.29 38.09
C ALA A 203 -5.71 -9.24 36.97
N LEU A 204 -5.80 -8.77 35.72
CA LEU A 204 -6.19 -9.58 34.56
C LEU A 204 -4.97 -10.02 33.74
N LEU A 205 -3.94 -9.17 33.70
CA LEU A 205 -2.75 -9.33 32.86
C LEU A 205 -1.52 -9.79 33.67
N SER A 206 -1.75 -10.43 34.82
CA SER A 206 -0.69 -10.86 35.75
C SER A 206 -0.83 -12.33 36.11
N TYR A 207 0.29 -13.06 36.16
CA TYR A 207 0.31 -14.51 36.39
C TYR A 207 1.48 -14.97 37.26
N ASP A 208 1.32 -16.06 38.03
CA ASP A 208 2.40 -16.74 38.75
C ASP A 208 2.69 -18.13 38.14
N TRP A 209 3.71 -18.18 37.28
CA TRP A 209 4.19 -19.40 36.63
C TRP A 209 4.84 -20.39 37.59
N CYS A 210 5.28 -19.92 38.76
CA CYS A 210 5.87 -20.75 39.81
C CYS A 210 4.82 -21.44 40.70
N ASN A 211 3.59 -20.92 40.78
CA ASN A 211 2.50 -21.46 41.60
C ASN A 211 1.25 -21.91 40.83
N ASP A 212 1.10 -21.59 39.54
CA ASP A 212 -0.06 -21.91 38.69
C ASP A 212 -1.35 -21.20 39.15
N ASP A 213 -1.27 -19.89 39.47
CA ASP A 213 -2.41 -19.04 39.84
C ASP A 213 -2.28 -17.52 39.52
N ASP A 214 -3.34 -16.75 39.82
CA ASP A 214 -3.55 -15.32 39.49
C ASP A 214 -2.93 -14.34 40.52
N ASP A 215 -1.88 -14.75 41.24
CA ASP A 215 -1.32 -14.00 42.35
C ASP A 215 0.21 -13.82 42.29
N PRO A 216 0.74 -12.80 41.58
CA PRO A 216 2.18 -12.53 41.48
C PRO A 216 2.82 -12.00 42.78
N SER A 217 2.15 -12.12 43.93
CA SER A 217 2.64 -11.55 45.20
C SER A 217 3.95 -12.22 45.64
N PRO A 218 5.05 -11.45 45.79
CA PRO A 218 6.37 -12.00 46.04
C PRO A 218 6.50 -12.72 47.38
N SER A 219 7.39 -13.72 47.41
CA SER A 219 7.80 -14.37 48.64
C SER A 219 8.90 -13.58 49.37
N GLN A 220 9.30 -14.04 50.57
CA GLN A 220 10.32 -13.32 51.33
C GLN A 220 11.71 -13.54 50.71
N TRP A 221 12.41 -12.43 50.46
CA TRP A 221 13.67 -12.26 49.73
C TRP A 221 13.56 -12.10 48.22
N ASP A 222 12.37 -12.31 47.67
CA ASP A 222 12.09 -12.30 46.22
C ASP A 222 11.47 -10.94 45.87
N GLY A 223 12.28 -9.87 45.93
CA GLY A 223 11.81 -8.48 45.88
C GLY A 223 12.35 -7.67 44.71
N HIS A 224 12.90 -8.33 43.71
CA HIS A 224 13.55 -7.75 42.54
C HIS A 224 12.52 -7.15 41.58
N GLY A 225 11.49 -7.91 41.19
CA GLY A 225 10.40 -7.45 40.32
C GLY A 225 9.61 -6.30 40.95
N THR A 226 9.41 -6.35 42.27
CA THR A 226 8.80 -5.26 43.03
C THR A 226 9.63 -3.98 43.06
N ALA A 227 10.95 -4.06 42.89
CA ALA A 227 11.82 -2.89 42.77
C ALA A 227 11.93 -2.40 41.31
N ALA A 228 12.02 -3.32 40.35
CA ALA A 228 12.03 -3.04 38.91
C ALA A 228 10.74 -2.35 38.46
N GLY A 229 9.58 -2.93 38.79
CA GLY A 229 8.26 -2.37 38.49
C GLY A 229 8.04 -0.97 39.05
N GLY A 230 8.66 -0.63 40.19
CA GLY A 230 8.61 0.73 40.73
C GLY A 230 9.48 1.74 39.98
N VAL A 231 10.56 1.30 39.31
CA VAL A 231 11.34 2.16 38.41
C VAL A 231 10.54 2.43 37.14
N ALA A 232 9.89 1.40 36.59
CA ALA A 232 9.04 1.52 35.41
C ALA A 232 7.79 2.38 35.68
N ALA A 233 6.92 1.97 36.61
CA ALA A 233 5.56 2.50 36.75
C ALA A 233 5.03 2.53 38.21
N ALA A 234 5.85 2.94 39.19
CA ALA A 234 5.29 3.37 40.47
C ALA A 234 4.37 4.59 40.28
N ALA A 235 3.17 4.52 40.84
CA ALA A 235 2.20 5.61 40.87
C ALA A 235 2.78 6.82 41.63
N GLY A 236 2.75 8.00 41.02
CA GLY A 236 3.28 9.25 41.57
C GLY A 236 2.29 10.42 41.64
N ASP A 237 2.80 11.58 42.03
CA ASP A 237 2.05 12.83 42.35
C ASP A 237 0.88 12.58 43.32
N ASN A 238 1.13 11.77 44.36
CA ASN A 238 0.07 11.21 45.21
C ASN A 238 0.32 11.32 46.73
N ASP A 239 1.25 12.17 47.18
CA ASP A 239 1.72 12.29 48.58
C ASP A 239 2.41 10.98 49.13
N LEU A 240 2.62 9.92 48.33
CA LEU A 240 3.27 8.64 48.70
C LEU A 240 4.64 8.45 48.03
N TYR A 241 5.24 7.25 48.10
CA TYR A 241 6.67 7.16 48.38
C TYR A 241 7.59 7.60 47.22
N VAL A 242 7.41 7.01 46.04
CA VAL A 242 8.27 7.19 44.85
C VAL A 242 7.45 7.35 43.57
N THR A 243 8.04 8.02 42.58
CA THR A 243 7.47 8.16 41.22
C THR A 243 8.14 7.14 40.28
N GLY A 244 7.38 6.40 39.47
CA GLY A 244 7.93 5.64 38.35
C GLY A 244 8.26 6.53 37.15
N ALA A 245 8.89 5.98 36.12
CA ALA A 245 9.11 6.69 34.87
C ALA A 245 7.78 6.96 34.12
N ALA A 246 6.98 5.91 33.92
CA ALA A 246 5.61 5.96 33.41
C ALA A 246 4.61 5.83 34.58
N PHE A 247 4.52 6.87 35.42
CA PHE A 247 3.76 6.83 36.68
C PHE A 247 2.23 6.76 36.53
N GLY A 248 1.70 6.80 35.31
CA GLY A 248 0.29 6.55 34.99
C GLY A 248 0.01 5.23 34.26
N ALA A 249 1.05 4.51 33.82
CA ALA A 249 0.91 3.26 33.09
C ALA A 249 0.30 2.14 33.94
N THR A 250 -0.42 1.25 33.28
CA THR A 250 -0.92 0.02 33.88
C THR A 250 0.26 -0.92 34.14
N ILE A 251 0.31 -1.54 35.32
CA ILE A 251 1.41 -2.45 35.68
C ILE A 251 0.91 -3.88 35.94
N ALA A 252 1.56 -4.83 35.28
CA ALA A 252 1.35 -6.26 35.40
C ALA A 252 2.59 -6.95 36.01
N GLY A 253 2.41 -8.15 36.55
CA GLY A 253 3.50 -8.97 37.08
C GLY A 253 3.40 -10.42 36.61
N SER A 254 4.46 -10.91 35.98
CA SER A 254 4.65 -12.30 35.57
C SER A 254 5.75 -12.92 36.43
N THR A 255 5.37 -13.68 37.47
CA THR A 255 6.33 -14.33 38.37
C THR A 255 6.93 -15.56 37.69
N LEU A 256 8.18 -15.46 37.24
CA LEU A 256 8.90 -16.47 36.47
C LEU A 256 10.16 -16.98 37.18
N ILE A 257 11.06 -16.06 37.60
CA ILE A 257 12.40 -16.42 38.11
C ILE A 257 12.46 -16.72 39.62
N ALA A 258 11.32 -16.64 40.33
CA ALA A 258 11.22 -17.09 41.73
C ALA A 258 11.37 -18.62 41.88
N CYS A 259 11.37 -19.36 40.76
CA CYS A 259 11.50 -20.81 40.70
C CYS A 259 12.47 -21.25 39.59
N TRP A 260 12.34 -22.49 39.11
CA TRP A 260 13.05 -22.97 37.93
C TRP A 260 12.06 -23.04 36.78
N ALA A 261 12.15 -22.08 35.87
CA ALA A 261 11.50 -22.12 34.56
C ALA A 261 12.29 -23.01 33.57
N GLY A 262 11.91 -22.94 32.30
CA GLY A 262 12.65 -23.54 31.19
C GLY A 262 11.80 -23.60 29.92
N ASP A 263 12.33 -23.04 28.83
CA ASP A 263 11.83 -22.95 27.45
C ASP A 263 10.31 -22.79 27.30
N GLN A 264 9.51 -23.85 27.45
CA GLN A 264 8.05 -23.76 27.44
C GLN A 264 7.52 -22.68 28.41
N THR A 265 8.00 -22.64 29.65
CA THR A 265 7.49 -21.68 30.65
C THR A 265 8.14 -20.30 30.52
N GLU A 266 9.24 -20.18 29.79
CA GLU A 266 9.84 -18.88 29.45
C GLU A 266 9.07 -18.27 28.27
N SER A 267 8.81 -19.06 27.22
CA SER A 267 7.89 -18.80 26.10
C SER A 267 6.48 -18.39 26.56
N GLU A 268 5.80 -19.22 27.35
CA GLU A 268 4.45 -18.96 27.87
C GLU A 268 4.36 -17.67 28.72
N ALA A 269 5.47 -17.22 29.31
CA ALA A 269 5.53 -16.04 30.18
C ALA A 269 5.92 -14.73 29.47
N LEU A 270 6.51 -14.82 28.27
CA LEU A 270 6.76 -13.67 27.40
C LEU A 270 5.49 -13.35 26.61
N SER A 271 4.93 -14.29 25.85
CA SER A 271 3.70 -14.10 25.06
C SER A 271 2.40 -14.11 25.89
N TYR A 272 2.43 -13.70 27.16
CA TYR A 272 1.27 -13.77 28.03
C TYR A 272 0.33 -12.57 27.84
N GLU A 273 -0.84 -12.81 27.23
CA GLU A 273 -1.83 -11.79 26.84
C GLU A 273 -1.18 -10.70 25.94
N ASN A 274 -0.45 -11.13 24.90
CA ASN A 274 0.37 -10.28 24.04
C ASN A 274 -0.40 -9.21 23.21
N ASP A 275 -1.71 -9.35 23.02
CA ASP A 275 -2.57 -8.27 22.50
C ASP A 275 -2.81 -7.15 23.54
N ASP A 276 -2.96 -7.53 24.82
CA ASP A 276 -3.37 -6.64 25.93
C ASP A 276 -2.14 -6.03 26.68
N ILE A 277 -0.91 -6.43 26.36
CA ILE A 277 0.33 -5.98 27.05
C ILE A 277 1.32 -5.33 26.08
N ASP A 278 1.55 -4.02 26.21
CA ASP A 278 2.47 -3.31 25.31
C ASP A 278 3.94 -3.68 25.51
N ILE A 279 4.40 -3.77 26.77
CA ILE A 279 5.84 -3.82 27.10
C ILE A 279 6.14 -4.94 28.10
N TYR A 280 7.07 -5.82 27.74
CA TYR A 280 7.66 -6.80 28.67
C TYR A 280 9.03 -6.30 29.13
N THR A 281 9.23 -6.16 30.45
CA THR A 281 10.52 -5.78 31.04
C THR A 281 11.17 -6.97 31.74
N ASN A 282 12.23 -7.49 31.11
CA ASN A 282 12.99 -8.65 31.54
C ASN A 282 14.32 -8.21 32.15
N SER A 283 14.61 -8.69 33.36
CA SER A 283 15.80 -8.26 34.14
C SER A 283 16.62 -9.45 34.67
N TRP A 284 16.60 -10.52 33.89
CA TRP A 284 17.17 -11.85 34.13
C TRP A 284 17.84 -12.39 32.85
N GLY A 285 18.58 -13.50 32.95
CA GLY A 285 19.27 -14.11 31.82
C GLY A 285 20.12 -15.32 32.26
N PRO A 286 21.15 -15.70 31.49
CA PRO A 286 22.18 -16.67 31.85
C PRO A 286 23.02 -16.27 33.09
N SER A 287 24.19 -16.89 33.27
CA SER A 287 25.11 -16.56 34.37
C SER A 287 26.28 -15.69 33.92
N ASP A 288 26.30 -14.43 34.38
CA ASP A 288 27.28 -13.33 34.21
C ASP A 288 28.73 -13.65 34.71
N ASP A 289 29.27 -14.82 34.36
CA ASP A 289 30.47 -15.43 34.96
C ASP A 289 31.71 -15.41 34.06
N GLY A 290 31.62 -14.83 32.86
CA GLY A 290 32.70 -14.74 31.86
C GLY A 290 32.94 -16.04 31.09
N GLN A 291 32.09 -17.05 31.27
CA GLN A 291 32.27 -18.41 30.73
C GLN A 291 30.97 -19.05 30.21
N THR A 292 29.82 -18.49 30.54
CA THR A 292 28.53 -18.96 30.03
C THR A 292 28.35 -18.56 28.55
N LEU A 293 27.51 -19.31 27.84
CA LEU A 293 27.11 -19.06 26.45
C LEU A 293 25.81 -19.85 26.26
N GLU A 294 24.70 -19.15 26.40
CA GLU A 294 23.36 -19.72 26.58
C GLU A 294 22.33 -18.67 26.14
N GLY A 295 21.16 -19.09 25.70
CA GLY A 295 20.13 -18.23 25.12
C GLY A 295 18.75 -18.88 25.22
N PRO A 296 17.72 -18.27 24.61
CA PRO A 296 16.39 -18.87 24.54
C PRO A 296 16.42 -20.26 23.90
N GLY A 297 15.53 -21.13 24.37
CA GLY A 297 15.22 -22.36 23.64
C GLY A 297 14.29 -22.08 22.46
N PRO A 298 14.00 -23.08 21.61
CA PRO A 298 13.22 -22.87 20.40
C PRO A 298 11.78 -22.37 20.63
N LEU A 299 11.18 -22.66 21.80
CA LEU A 299 9.86 -22.11 22.12
C LEU A 299 9.96 -20.65 22.55
N THR A 300 10.98 -20.29 23.32
CA THR A 300 11.20 -18.90 23.72
C THR A 300 11.66 -18.03 22.55
N THR A 301 12.44 -18.56 21.60
CA THR A 301 12.75 -17.86 20.35
C THR A 301 11.49 -17.62 19.52
N ALA A 302 10.63 -18.62 19.36
CA ALA A 302 9.36 -18.47 18.66
C ALA A 302 8.39 -17.50 19.37
N ALA A 303 8.42 -17.42 20.71
CA ALA A 303 7.68 -16.40 21.46
C ALA A 303 8.20 -14.98 21.16
N LEU A 304 9.52 -14.75 21.20
CA LEU A 304 10.11 -13.45 20.83
C LEU A 304 9.79 -13.03 19.38
N GLU A 305 9.52 -13.99 18.49
CA GLU A 305 9.18 -13.79 17.08
C GLU A 305 7.68 -13.52 16.88
N GLU A 306 6.80 -14.31 17.51
CA GLU A 306 5.35 -14.08 17.55
C GLU A 306 5.00 -12.75 18.24
N ASP A 307 5.64 -12.45 19.36
CA ASP A 307 5.49 -11.19 20.09
C ASP A 307 5.90 -9.99 19.22
N ALA A 308 6.91 -10.14 18.35
CA ALA A 308 7.38 -9.08 17.47
C ALA A 308 6.49 -8.85 16.24
N TYR A 309 5.88 -9.90 15.67
CA TYR A 309 5.09 -9.79 14.44
C TYR A 309 3.56 -9.81 14.62
N GLY A 310 3.04 -10.36 15.72
CA GLY A 310 1.60 -10.45 15.99
C GLY A 310 1.13 -9.84 17.31
N GLY A 311 2.05 -9.43 18.20
CA GLY A 311 1.70 -8.75 19.46
C GLY A 311 1.10 -7.36 19.25
N ARG A 312 0.35 -6.84 20.24
CA ARG A 312 -0.29 -5.50 20.22
C ARG A 312 -1.14 -5.22 18.97
N GLU A 313 -2.01 -6.15 18.57
CA GLU A 313 -2.78 -6.04 17.31
C GLU A 313 -1.85 -5.81 16.10
N ASP A 314 -0.90 -6.74 15.89
CA ASP A 314 0.10 -6.78 14.82
C ASP A 314 1.18 -5.66 14.80
N LEU A 315 1.21 -4.76 15.80
CA LEU A 315 2.27 -3.72 15.93
C LEU A 315 3.60 -4.24 16.54
N GLY A 316 3.57 -5.38 17.21
CA GLY A 316 4.68 -6.00 17.93
C GLY A 316 4.90 -5.45 19.35
N ASN A 317 5.01 -6.35 20.33
CA ASN A 317 5.32 -6.04 21.72
C ASN A 317 6.73 -5.45 21.88
N ILE A 318 6.90 -4.54 22.84
CA ILE A 318 8.23 -4.02 23.15
C ILE A 318 8.90 -4.84 24.23
N ILE A 319 9.88 -5.67 23.85
CA ILE A 319 10.60 -6.54 24.78
C ILE A 319 11.92 -5.88 25.19
N THR A 320 11.99 -5.42 26.44
CA THR A 320 13.20 -4.79 26.99
C THR A 320 13.98 -5.79 27.83
N TRP A 321 15.30 -5.87 27.64
CA TRP A 321 16.18 -6.84 28.30
C TRP A 321 17.35 -6.19 29.05
N ALA A 322 17.87 -6.85 30.08
CA ALA A 322 19.04 -6.41 30.83
C ALA A 322 20.33 -6.97 30.22
N ALA A 323 21.24 -6.09 29.77
CA ALA A 323 22.49 -6.47 29.11
C ALA A 323 23.59 -7.00 30.08
N GLY A 324 23.23 -7.76 31.11
CA GLY A 324 24.18 -8.44 32.01
C GLY A 324 24.96 -7.55 33.01
N ASN A 325 25.62 -8.18 33.98
CA ASN A 325 26.36 -7.54 35.09
C ASN A 325 27.79 -8.13 35.26
N GLY A 326 28.27 -8.85 34.25
CA GLY A 326 29.49 -9.65 34.19
C GLY A 326 30.78 -8.92 33.81
N LEU A 327 30.81 -7.59 33.70
CA LEU A 327 32.04 -6.84 33.37
C LEU A 327 33.21 -7.18 34.31
N GLY A 328 32.91 -7.45 35.59
CA GLY A 328 33.90 -7.88 36.58
C GLY A 328 34.49 -9.28 36.36
N SER A 329 33.88 -10.07 35.48
CA SER A 329 34.28 -11.41 35.03
C SER A 329 35.00 -11.40 33.66
N ASN A 330 35.02 -10.25 32.97
CA ASN A 330 35.25 -10.11 31.52
C ASN A 330 34.18 -10.82 30.67
N ASP A 331 32.90 -10.60 30.97
CA ASP A 331 31.77 -11.04 30.14
C ASP A 331 31.32 -9.94 29.15
N ASN A 332 30.46 -10.30 28.19
CA ASN A 332 29.92 -9.44 27.14
C ASN A 332 28.48 -9.89 26.77
N ALA A 333 27.58 -8.92 26.59
CA ALA A 333 26.15 -9.14 26.33
C ALA A 333 25.84 -9.94 25.05
N ASN A 334 26.77 -10.02 24.10
CA ASN A 334 26.69 -10.90 22.92
C ASN A 334 26.81 -12.41 23.24
N TYR A 335 27.04 -12.81 24.49
CA TYR A 335 27.01 -14.22 24.94
C TYR A 335 25.72 -14.60 25.68
N ASP A 336 24.86 -13.62 26.00
CA ASP A 336 23.49 -13.83 26.44
C ASP A 336 22.58 -13.82 25.21
N GLY A 337 22.11 -14.99 24.79
CA GLY A 337 21.25 -15.14 23.62
C GLY A 337 19.87 -14.49 23.76
N TYR A 338 19.45 -14.08 24.97
CA TYR A 338 18.21 -13.32 25.17
C TYR A 338 18.45 -11.85 24.80
N ALA A 339 19.39 -11.18 25.48
CA ALA A 339 19.76 -9.80 25.18
C ALA A 339 20.41 -9.62 23.80
N ASN A 340 20.95 -10.69 23.18
CA ASN A 340 21.47 -10.70 21.82
C ASN A 340 20.37 -10.94 20.76
N SER A 341 19.11 -11.12 21.13
CA SER A 341 18.01 -11.24 20.16
C SER A 341 17.63 -9.87 19.57
N ARG A 342 17.54 -9.75 18.24
CA ARG A 342 17.11 -8.51 17.55
C ARG A 342 15.72 -8.02 17.96
N TYR A 343 14.84 -8.96 18.34
CA TYR A 343 13.50 -8.71 18.87
C TYR A 343 13.52 -8.09 20.30
N THR A 344 14.70 -7.87 20.89
CA THR A 344 14.84 -7.32 22.24
C THR A 344 15.69 -6.06 22.29
N ILE A 345 15.24 -5.08 23.07
CA ILE A 345 15.99 -3.85 23.37
C ILE A 345 16.94 -4.16 24.52
N ALA A 346 18.21 -4.44 24.21
CA ALA A 346 19.24 -4.67 25.21
C ALA A 346 19.68 -3.36 25.88
N VAL A 347 19.41 -3.24 27.19
CA VAL A 347 19.68 -2.02 27.98
C VAL A 347 20.86 -2.21 28.92
N THR A 348 21.84 -1.32 28.81
CA THR A 348 23.04 -1.30 29.68
C THR A 348 22.99 -0.22 30.76
N ALA A 349 23.87 -0.29 31.76
CA ALA A 349 23.77 0.49 33.00
C ALA A 349 24.88 1.54 33.20
N ILE A 350 24.48 2.81 33.29
CA ILE A 350 25.36 3.97 33.54
C ILE A 350 25.14 4.63 34.91
N SER A 351 26.18 5.27 35.44
CA SER A 351 26.18 5.88 36.77
C SER A 351 25.53 7.27 36.81
N HIS A 352 25.44 7.88 38.01
CA HIS A 352 25.04 9.28 38.17
C HIS A 352 26.07 10.34 37.71
N ASP A 353 27.24 9.90 37.24
CA ASP A 353 28.22 10.69 36.49
C ASP A 353 28.19 10.40 34.98
N GLY A 354 27.39 9.42 34.52
CA GLY A 354 27.13 9.12 33.10
C GLY A 354 28.12 8.13 32.46
N ASP A 355 29.02 7.54 33.26
CA ASP A 355 30.00 6.54 32.83
C ASP A 355 29.51 5.10 33.07
N GLN A 356 30.16 4.15 32.38
CA GLN A 356 29.89 2.71 32.48
C GLN A 356 30.06 2.24 33.92
N THR A 357 29.01 1.65 34.49
CA THR A 357 29.07 1.11 35.85
C THR A 357 30.04 -0.07 35.94
N TYR A 358 30.51 -0.41 37.16
CA TYR A 358 31.56 -1.42 37.37
C TYR A 358 31.14 -2.87 37.03
N TYR A 359 29.91 -3.09 36.59
CA TYR A 359 29.29 -4.38 36.29
C TYR A 359 28.68 -4.44 34.88
N ALA A 360 28.17 -3.33 34.34
CA ALA A 360 27.53 -3.28 33.02
C ALA A 360 28.44 -3.84 31.91
N GLU A 361 28.00 -4.90 31.26
CA GLU A 361 28.77 -5.54 30.19
C GLU A 361 28.80 -4.66 28.94
N PRO A 362 29.87 -4.79 28.13
CA PRO A 362 29.84 -4.30 26.77
C PRO A 362 29.13 -5.31 25.85
N GLY A 363 28.78 -4.89 24.64
CA GLY A 363 28.21 -5.72 23.58
C GLY A 363 27.90 -4.88 22.33
N ALA A 364 27.90 -5.52 21.16
CA ALA A 364 27.54 -4.90 19.88
C ALA A 364 26.01 -4.90 19.63
N ASN A 365 25.28 -5.71 20.40
CA ASN A 365 23.81 -5.80 20.47
C ASN A 365 23.15 -4.74 21.38
N ILE A 366 23.92 -3.97 22.15
CA ILE A 366 23.37 -2.99 23.09
C ILE A 366 22.80 -1.79 22.30
N LEU A 367 21.48 -1.57 22.40
CA LEU A 367 20.84 -0.43 21.74
C LEU A 367 21.03 0.87 22.53
N VAL A 368 20.75 0.85 23.84
CA VAL A 368 20.77 2.05 24.70
C VAL A 368 21.27 1.78 26.12
N ALA A 369 21.67 2.85 26.80
CA ALA A 369 22.00 2.88 28.21
C ALA A 369 20.92 3.57 29.04
N ALA A 370 20.74 3.15 30.30
CA ALA A 370 19.90 3.86 31.26
C ALA A 370 20.54 3.88 32.67
N HIS A 371 20.09 4.83 33.50
CA HIS A 371 20.72 5.16 34.77
C HIS A 371 20.46 4.13 35.86
N SER A 372 21.53 3.60 36.46
CA SER A 372 21.50 2.59 37.52
C SER A 372 22.57 2.85 38.59
N ASN A 373 22.71 1.95 39.58
CA ASN A 373 23.61 2.17 40.71
C ASN A 373 25.08 2.29 40.28
N GLY A 374 25.78 3.28 40.83
CA GLY A 374 27.17 3.59 40.48
C GLY A 374 27.81 4.53 41.51
N ASP A 375 29.14 4.49 41.60
CA ASP A 375 30.04 5.31 42.46
C ASP A 375 29.66 5.59 43.92
N GLY A 376 28.74 4.80 44.46
CA GLY A 376 28.29 4.83 45.85
C GLY A 376 26.84 5.24 46.04
N GLU A 377 26.14 5.61 44.96
CA GLU A 377 24.69 5.84 44.92
C GLU A 377 23.95 4.59 44.43
N GLY A 378 22.68 4.47 44.84
CA GLY A 378 21.77 3.42 44.38
C GLY A 378 20.49 4.01 43.79
N ILE A 379 19.68 3.17 43.17
CA ILE A 379 18.36 3.55 42.69
C ILE A 379 17.38 3.52 43.86
N THR A 380 16.57 4.59 43.93
CA THR A 380 15.46 4.72 44.88
C THR A 380 14.16 4.34 44.18
N THR A 381 13.48 3.31 44.70
CA THR A 381 12.28 2.69 44.12
C THR A 381 11.53 1.93 45.22
N THR A 382 10.39 1.30 44.90
CA THR A 382 9.58 0.47 45.80
C THR A 382 10.33 -0.77 46.33
N ASP A 383 9.85 -1.33 47.43
CA ASP A 383 10.38 -2.55 48.06
C ASP A 383 9.25 -3.27 48.83
N ILE A 384 9.27 -4.61 48.91
CA ILE A 384 8.14 -5.41 49.40
C ILE A 384 7.66 -4.92 50.77
N THR A 385 6.37 -4.59 50.83
CA THR A 385 5.70 -3.95 51.96
C THR A 385 6.02 -4.60 53.31
N GLY A 386 6.78 -3.86 54.14
CA GLY A 386 7.08 -4.21 55.52
C GLY A 386 8.51 -4.67 55.74
N SER A 387 8.85 -5.91 55.37
CA SER A 387 10.20 -6.48 55.54
C SER A 387 10.44 -7.72 54.67
N GLY A 388 9.96 -7.68 53.42
CA GLY A 388 10.06 -8.79 52.48
C GLY A 388 11.39 -8.80 51.73
N GLY A 389 11.73 -7.69 51.06
CA GLY A 389 12.86 -7.56 50.14
C GLY A 389 14.09 -6.89 50.75
N TYR A 390 14.64 -5.89 50.05
CA TYR A 390 15.96 -5.32 50.30
C TYR A 390 16.09 -4.72 51.71
N ASN A 391 15.08 -3.99 52.18
CA ASN A 391 15.08 -3.35 53.49
C ASN A 391 14.32 -4.17 54.55
N ASN A 392 14.99 -4.37 55.69
CA ASN A 392 14.44 -5.10 56.85
C ASN A 392 13.31 -4.33 57.58
N SER A 393 12.93 -3.14 57.10
CA SER A 393 11.78 -2.35 57.54
C SER A 393 11.52 -1.21 56.54
N GLY A 394 10.69 -1.42 55.53
CA GLY A 394 10.46 -0.44 54.46
C GLY A 394 9.29 -0.77 53.52
N ASN A 395 9.02 0.19 52.64
CA ASN A 395 8.22 0.12 51.41
C ASN A 395 9.05 0.69 50.22
N VAL A 396 10.33 1.00 50.48
CA VAL A 396 11.23 1.74 49.60
C VAL A 396 12.63 1.16 49.80
N THR A 397 13.35 0.97 48.70
CA THR A 397 14.79 0.72 48.67
C THR A 397 15.52 1.97 48.15
N HIS A 398 16.79 2.11 48.53
CA HIS A 398 17.71 3.15 48.02
C HIS A 398 19.01 2.50 47.50
N THR A 399 18.97 1.19 47.27
CA THR A 399 20.12 0.36 46.91
C THR A 399 19.76 -0.69 45.85
N PHE A 400 18.71 -0.44 45.06
CA PHE A 400 18.45 -1.19 43.84
C PHE A 400 19.43 -0.73 42.74
N GLY A 401 19.57 -1.54 41.68
CA GLY A 401 20.64 -1.39 40.70
C GLY A 401 20.90 -2.66 39.90
N GLY A 402 22.03 -2.71 39.19
CA GLY A 402 22.27 -3.68 38.11
C GLY A 402 21.74 -3.15 36.76
N THR A 403 22.03 -3.83 35.66
CA THR A 403 21.30 -3.62 34.39
C THR A 403 19.80 -3.86 34.57
N SER A 404 19.43 -4.75 35.49
CA SER A 404 18.10 -4.97 36.07
C SER A 404 17.37 -3.74 36.64
N SER A 405 18.04 -2.58 36.79
CA SER A 405 17.39 -1.30 37.11
C SER A 405 17.49 -0.25 36.01
N ALA A 406 18.27 -0.51 34.97
CA ALA A 406 18.36 0.28 33.75
C ALA A 406 17.23 -0.11 32.77
N THR A 407 17.01 -1.40 32.57
CA THR A 407 15.94 -1.95 31.71
C THR A 407 14.53 -1.44 32.06
N PRO A 408 14.04 -1.55 33.32
CA PRO A 408 12.72 -1.02 33.68
C PRO A 408 12.63 0.51 33.57
N LEU A 409 13.76 1.24 33.65
CA LEU A 409 13.78 2.68 33.37
C LEU A 409 13.56 2.95 31.88
N ALA A 410 14.21 2.20 30.98
CA ALA A 410 13.96 2.30 29.55
C ALA A 410 12.52 1.89 29.18
N ALA A 411 12.00 0.79 29.74
CA ALA A 411 10.60 0.36 29.57
C ALA A 411 9.61 1.47 29.96
N GLY A 412 9.83 2.13 31.10
CA GLY A 412 9.02 3.27 31.54
C GLY A 412 9.27 4.57 30.77
N VAL A 413 10.28 4.67 29.91
CA VAL A 413 10.40 5.75 28.92
C VAL A 413 9.64 5.40 27.64
N ILE A 414 9.75 4.16 27.18
CA ILE A 414 9.02 3.65 26.01
C ILE A 414 7.50 3.77 26.23
N ALA A 415 7.00 3.52 27.43
CA ALA A 415 5.60 3.76 27.75
C ALA A 415 5.16 5.24 27.64
N LEU A 416 6.08 6.21 27.68
CA LEU A 416 5.77 7.61 27.35
C LEU A 416 5.75 7.84 25.84
N MET A 417 6.53 7.09 25.07
CA MET A 417 6.52 7.13 23.59
C MET A 417 5.21 6.54 23.05
N LEU A 418 4.76 5.40 23.59
CA LEU A 418 3.51 4.75 23.18
C LEU A 418 2.25 5.54 23.59
N GLU A 419 2.28 6.32 24.68
CA GLU A 419 1.18 7.28 24.97
C GLU A 419 1.22 8.50 24.01
N ALA A 420 2.39 8.83 23.44
CA ALA A 420 2.53 9.93 22.48
C ALA A 420 2.11 9.52 21.06
N ASN A 421 2.34 8.27 20.68
CA ASN A 421 1.91 7.67 19.43
C ASN A 421 1.66 6.16 19.64
N GLU A 422 0.39 5.76 19.64
CA GLU A 422 -0.02 4.38 19.92
C GLU A 422 0.30 3.40 18.76
N ASN A 423 0.41 3.93 17.53
CA ASN A 423 0.64 3.18 16.30
C ASN A 423 2.12 2.76 16.07
N LEU A 424 3.04 3.11 16.97
CA LEU A 424 4.46 2.77 16.80
C LEU A 424 4.65 1.25 16.85
N THR A 425 5.35 0.71 15.84
CA THR A 425 5.76 -0.69 15.82
C THR A 425 6.94 -0.94 16.76
N TRP A 426 7.25 -2.21 17.01
CA TRP A 426 8.46 -2.59 17.75
C TRP A 426 9.75 -2.08 17.10
N ARG A 427 9.80 -1.99 15.76
CA ARG A 427 10.94 -1.41 15.00
C ARG A 427 11.01 0.11 15.15
N ASP A 428 9.89 0.82 15.03
CA ASP A 428 9.84 2.28 15.22
C ASP A 428 10.36 2.70 16.60
N VAL A 429 10.00 1.95 17.64
CA VAL A 429 10.49 2.22 19.01
C VAL A 429 12.02 2.08 19.08
N GLN A 430 12.63 1.13 18.38
CA GLN A 430 14.10 1.03 18.30
C GLN A 430 14.70 2.21 17.52
N HIS A 431 14.16 2.53 16.35
CA HIS A 431 14.60 3.68 15.53
C HIS A 431 14.53 5.02 16.28
N ILE A 432 13.44 5.28 17.02
CA ILE A 432 13.27 6.46 17.85
C ILE A 432 14.30 6.48 18.99
N LEU A 433 14.59 5.34 19.62
CA LEU A 433 15.62 5.25 20.67
C LEU A 433 17.02 5.53 20.12
N VAL A 434 17.38 4.99 18.95
CA VAL A 434 18.63 5.28 18.23
C VAL A 434 18.76 6.78 17.96
N ASN A 435 17.72 7.38 17.36
CA ASN A 435 17.74 8.79 16.92
C ASN A 435 17.58 9.81 18.06
N SER A 436 17.09 9.41 19.23
CA SER A 436 16.91 10.27 20.42
C SER A 436 17.98 10.10 21.51
N ALA A 437 18.77 9.02 21.47
CA ALA A 437 19.76 8.70 22.49
C ALA A 437 20.78 9.83 22.71
N ARG A 438 21.06 10.11 23.98
CA ARG A 438 22.00 11.14 24.42
C ARG A 438 23.36 10.51 24.73
N LYS A 439 24.36 10.82 23.91
CA LYS A 439 25.78 10.49 24.14
C LYS A 439 26.29 10.87 25.54
N ASN A 440 26.25 9.92 26.46
CA ASN A 440 26.78 9.97 27.82
C ASN A 440 28.30 9.72 27.83
N ASP A 441 29.00 10.14 28.89
CA ASP A 441 30.47 10.30 28.92
C ASP A 441 31.10 10.51 27.54
N ALA A 442 30.77 11.65 26.91
CA ALA A 442 31.30 12.02 25.60
C ALA A 442 32.83 12.27 25.58
N SER A 443 33.55 11.84 26.63
CA SER A 443 35.01 11.81 26.72
C SER A 443 35.62 10.40 26.74
N ASP A 444 34.80 9.35 26.85
CA ASP A 444 35.25 7.96 26.71
C ASP A 444 35.72 7.68 25.27
N THR A 445 36.70 6.81 25.13
CA THR A 445 37.35 6.49 23.84
C THR A 445 36.72 5.32 23.09
N SER A 446 35.62 4.75 23.59
CA SER A 446 34.80 3.74 22.90
C SER A 446 33.79 4.33 21.91
N TRP A 447 33.54 5.64 22.00
CA TRP A 447 32.66 6.37 21.09
C TRP A 447 33.30 6.54 19.70
N GLU A 448 32.62 6.03 18.69
CA GLU A 448 33.00 6.11 17.28
C GLU A 448 31.77 6.45 16.43
N LEU A 449 31.98 7.05 15.26
CA LEU A 449 30.91 7.19 14.28
C LEU A 449 30.76 5.90 13.47
N ASN A 450 29.53 5.50 13.18
CA ASN A 450 29.22 4.47 12.18
C ASN A 450 29.15 5.07 10.75
N GLY A 451 28.79 4.27 9.75
CA GLY A 451 28.69 4.74 8.35
C GLY A 451 27.64 5.82 8.11
N ALA A 452 26.49 5.75 8.81
CA ALA A 452 25.42 6.75 8.76
C ALA A 452 25.78 8.09 9.43
N GLY A 453 26.73 8.05 10.38
CA GLY A 453 27.13 9.19 11.19
C GLY A 453 26.52 9.22 12.60
N HIS A 454 25.93 8.12 13.05
CA HIS A 454 25.54 7.94 14.46
C HIS A 454 26.77 7.75 15.35
N ASP A 455 26.72 8.33 16.55
CA ASP A 455 27.71 8.10 17.59
C ASP A 455 27.35 6.82 18.36
N VAL A 456 28.16 5.77 18.23
CA VAL A 456 27.89 4.44 18.80
C VAL A 456 29.07 3.90 19.64
N SER A 457 28.77 3.10 20.67
CA SER A 457 29.76 2.49 21.55
C SER A 457 29.31 1.14 22.11
N HIS A 458 30.18 0.13 22.04
CA HIS A 458 29.98 -1.17 22.68
C HIS A 458 29.70 -1.10 24.19
N LYS A 459 29.90 0.05 24.86
CA LYS A 459 29.59 0.23 26.30
C LYS A 459 28.20 0.80 26.59
N TYR A 460 27.58 1.42 25.59
CA TYR A 460 26.48 2.38 25.80
C TYR A 460 25.38 2.27 24.71
N GLY A 461 25.60 1.47 23.67
CA GLY A 461 24.85 1.54 22.42
C GLY A 461 24.98 2.91 21.78
N PHE A 462 23.85 3.49 21.38
CA PHE A 462 23.75 4.87 20.89
C PHE A 462 23.75 5.92 22.03
N GLY A 463 23.55 5.49 23.28
CA GLY A 463 23.76 6.31 24.48
C GLY A 463 22.65 6.25 25.50
N ALA A 464 22.67 7.22 26.43
CA ALA A 464 21.67 7.32 27.49
C ALA A 464 20.29 7.66 26.92
N VAL A 465 19.28 6.92 27.31
CA VAL A 465 17.87 7.23 27.00
C VAL A 465 17.52 8.65 27.47
N ASP A 466 16.94 9.45 26.58
CA ASP A 466 16.45 10.81 26.86
C ASP A 466 14.96 10.87 26.57
N ALA A 467 14.16 10.76 27.62
CA ALA A 467 12.71 10.63 27.50
C ALA A 467 12.01 11.90 26.99
N SER A 468 12.64 13.08 27.10
CA SER A 468 12.09 14.25 26.39
C SER A 468 12.33 14.12 24.89
N ALA A 469 13.55 13.76 24.48
CA ALA A 469 13.91 13.65 23.06
C ALA A 469 13.19 12.50 22.34
N ALA A 470 12.96 11.38 23.02
CA ALA A 470 12.24 10.23 22.46
C ALA A 470 10.75 10.54 22.26
N VAL A 471 10.11 11.21 23.23
CA VAL A 471 8.69 11.60 23.15
C VAL A 471 8.48 12.77 22.19
N ASP A 472 9.34 13.79 22.21
CA ASP A 472 9.36 14.90 21.24
C ASP A 472 9.55 14.40 19.79
N LEU A 473 10.09 13.18 19.59
CA LEU A 473 10.27 12.54 18.29
C LEU A 473 9.07 11.63 17.93
N ALA A 474 8.57 10.85 18.90
CA ALA A 474 7.37 10.00 18.74
C ALA A 474 6.11 10.80 18.35
N GLU A 475 5.93 12.03 18.88
CA GLU A 475 4.84 12.96 18.50
C GLU A 475 4.76 13.23 16.99
N THR A 476 5.86 13.06 16.24
CA THR A 476 5.95 13.36 14.80
C THR A 476 6.74 12.30 14.02
N TRP A 477 6.69 11.03 14.46
CA TRP A 477 7.36 9.92 13.78
C TRP A 477 6.46 9.38 12.65
N SER A 478 7.02 9.26 11.44
CA SER A 478 6.43 8.47 10.36
C SER A 478 6.87 7.02 10.53
N LEU A 479 5.96 6.06 10.39
CA LEU A 479 6.29 4.64 10.55
C LEU A 479 7.33 4.20 9.51
N VAL A 480 8.22 3.29 9.89
CA VAL A 480 9.18 2.69 8.95
C VAL A 480 8.51 1.67 8.03
N GLY A 481 9.02 1.55 6.79
CA GLY A 481 8.54 0.58 5.81
C GLY A 481 8.79 -0.88 6.22
N GLU A 482 8.30 -1.83 5.41
CA GLU A 482 8.38 -3.27 5.70
C GLU A 482 9.81 -3.79 5.95
N GLU A 483 9.92 -4.94 6.60
CA GLU A 483 11.21 -5.52 7.01
C GLU A 483 11.85 -6.38 5.90
N VAL A 484 12.89 -5.85 5.27
CA VAL A 484 13.68 -6.56 4.25
C VAL A 484 14.80 -7.38 4.91
N ASN A 485 14.90 -8.64 4.52
CA ASN A 485 15.71 -9.67 5.19
C ASN A 485 16.73 -10.35 4.24
N LEU A 486 17.95 -9.84 4.18
CA LEU A 486 18.98 -10.35 3.26
C LEU A 486 19.88 -11.41 3.92
N SER A 487 19.64 -12.68 3.58
CA SER A 487 20.35 -13.85 4.14
C SER A 487 21.52 -14.34 3.27
N PHE A 488 22.76 -14.15 3.74
CA PHE A 488 23.99 -14.58 3.06
C PHE A 488 24.66 -15.78 3.75
N ASN A 489 24.98 -16.82 2.99
CA ASN A 489 25.65 -18.03 3.51
C ASN A 489 26.92 -18.37 2.69
N PRO A 490 28.07 -17.72 2.94
CA PRO A 490 29.27 -17.86 2.13
C PRO A 490 29.85 -19.28 2.14
N SER A 491 29.99 -19.87 0.95
CA SER A 491 30.51 -21.24 0.75
C SER A 491 32.02 -21.36 1.03
N ILE A 492 32.41 -21.33 2.31
CA ILE A 492 33.79 -21.55 2.76
C ILE A 492 34.14 -23.05 2.82
N THR A 493 35.44 -23.35 2.76
CA THR A 493 35.98 -24.62 3.27
C THR A 493 36.46 -24.42 4.69
N SER A 494 36.18 -25.35 5.61
CA SER A 494 36.66 -25.34 7.00
C SER A 494 38.13 -24.87 7.10
N THR A 495 38.33 -23.73 7.74
CA THR A 495 39.56 -22.93 7.67
C THR A 495 40.20 -22.80 9.04
N THR A 496 41.46 -23.23 9.16
CA THR A 496 42.20 -23.26 10.43
C THR A 496 42.51 -21.86 10.96
N ILE A 497 41.99 -21.56 12.15
CA ILE A 497 42.32 -20.37 12.94
C ILE A 497 43.71 -20.62 13.59
N PRO A 498 44.74 -19.78 13.36
CA PRO A 498 46.11 -20.09 13.83
C PRO A 498 46.40 -19.71 15.30
N ASP A 499 46.81 -20.70 16.11
CA ASP A 499 47.35 -20.59 17.49
C ASP A 499 48.26 -19.37 17.71
N SER A 500 47.88 -18.52 18.67
CA SER A 500 48.64 -17.37 19.16
C SER A 500 49.08 -16.36 18.08
N ASN A 501 48.13 -15.91 17.27
CA ASN A 501 48.37 -15.08 16.10
C ASN A 501 47.86 -13.65 16.25
N THR A 502 48.77 -12.67 16.11
CA THR A 502 48.43 -11.24 16.09
C THR A 502 48.01 -10.74 14.70
N THR A 503 47.45 -11.63 13.87
CA THR A 503 47.01 -11.36 12.49
C THR A 503 45.65 -12.00 12.32
N TRP A 504 44.70 -11.28 11.75
CA TRP A 504 43.37 -11.82 11.47
C TRP A 504 43.41 -12.94 10.41
N THR A 505 42.41 -13.81 10.49
CA THR A 505 41.90 -14.61 9.38
C THR A 505 40.66 -13.87 8.91
N GLU A 506 40.63 -13.50 7.64
CA GLU A 506 39.67 -12.53 7.08
C GLU A 506 38.84 -13.25 6.01
N PHE A 507 37.52 -13.06 6.03
CA PHE A 507 36.55 -13.70 5.14
C PHE A 507 35.63 -12.64 4.56
N ASP A 508 35.76 -12.38 3.27
CA ASP A 508 35.08 -11.29 2.57
C ASP A 508 33.77 -11.78 1.91
N LEU A 509 32.74 -10.94 1.94
CA LEU A 509 31.40 -11.14 1.38
C LEU A 509 30.98 -9.86 0.64
N ASP A 510 30.66 -9.98 -0.64
CA ASP A 510 30.27 -8.89 -1.52
C ASP A 510 28.73 -8.86 -1.62
N VAL A 511 28.10 -7.90 -0.95
CA VAL A 511 26.64 -7.65 -0.97
C VAL A 511 26.32 -6.75 -2.16
N GLN A 512 25.25 -7.06 -2.91
CA GLN A 512 24.94 -6.42 -4.21
C GLN A 512 23.54 -5.77 -4.29
N THR A 513 22.67 -6.05 -3.33
CA THR A 513 21.45 -5.28 -3.03
C THR A 513 21.84 -4.21 -2.02
N ASP A 514 21.21 -3.03 -2.03
CA ASP A 514 21.31 -2.08 -0.91
C ASP A 514 20.03 -2.17 -0.06
N ILE A 515 20.14 -1.91 1.24
CA ILE A 515 19.02 -1.73 2.18
C ILE A 515 19.52 -0.86 3.33
N GLN A 516 18.62 -0.09 3.96
CA GLN A 516 18.93 0.70 5.14
C GLN A 516 18.92 -0.22 6.37
N ILE A 517 20.10 -0.45 6.93
CA ILE A 517 20.29 -1.46 7.98
C ILE A 517 19.69 -1.01 9.30
N GLU A 518 19.01 -1.92 9.99
CA GLU A 518 18.70 -1.84 11.41
C GLU A 518 19.71 -2.67 12.21
N SER A 519 19.80 -3.98 11.92
CA SER A 519 20.69 -4.89 12.64
C SER A 519 21.26 -5.99 11.75
N VAL A 520 22.37 -6.60 12.19
CA VAL A 520 23.08 -7.65 11.45
C VAL A 520 23.36 -8.84 12.35
N ASP A 521 22.84 -10.01 11.97
CA ASP A 521 23.03 -11.28 12.67
C ASP A 521 24.13 -12.12 11.99
N VAL A 522 25.23 -12.35 12.70
CA VAL A 522 26.37 -13.15 12.23
C VAL A 522 26.34 -14.53 12.86
N VAL A 523 25.91 -15.52 12.09
CA VAL A 523 25.82 -16.92 12.53
C VAL A 523 27.18 -17.61 12.35
N VAL A 524 27.77 -18.17 13.41
CA VAL A 524 29.08 -18.84 13.35
C VAL A 524 29.08 -20.26 13.90
N ASN A 525 29.80 -21.14 13.21
CA ASN A 525 30.12 -22.50 13.66
C ASN A 525 31.65 -22.66 13.70
N ILE A 526 32.21 -22.69 14.90
CA ILE A 526 33.66 -22.64 15.16
C ILE A 526 34.05 -23.76 16.12
N SER A 527 34.78 -24.76 15.62
CA SER A 527 35.40 -25.79 16.47
C SER A 527 36.63 -25.22 17.18
N HIS A 528 36.57 -24.95 18.50
CA HIS A 528 37.71 -24.46 19.31
C HIS A 528 37.70 -25.07 20.71
N SER A 529 38.85 -25.52 21.24
CA SER A 529 38.92 -26.18 22.57
C SER A 529 38.97 -25.22 23.77
N SER A 530 38.93 -23.91 23.50
CA SER A 530 38.98 -22.79 24.44
C SER A 530 38.35 -21.59 23.74
N ARG A 531 37.02 -21.50 23.64
CA ARG A 531 36.36 -20.49 22.77
C ARG A 531 36.63 -19.03 23.20
N GLY A 532 37.01 -18.82 24.46
CA GLY A 532 37.45 -17.53 24.99
C GLY A 532 38.85 -17.08 24.53
N ASP A 533 39.63 -17.93 23.84
CA ASP A 533 40.92 -17.51 23.25
C ASP A 533 40.72 -16.65 21.97
N LEU A 534 39.49 -16.59 21.44
CA LEU A 534 39.14 -15.99 20.14
C LEU A 534 38.69 -14.52 20.26
N ASP A 535 39.16 -13.68 19.33
CA ASP A 535 38.46 -12.44 18.97
C ASP A 535 37.69 -12.64 17.64
N ILE A 536 36.48 -12.09 17.55
CA ILE A 536 35.59 -12.11 16.37
C ILE A 536 35.08 -10.68 16.12
N VAL A 537 35.28 -10.16 14.91
CA VAL A 537 34.90 -8.80 14.51
C VAL A 537 34.26 -8.82 13.12
N LEU A 538 33.10 -8.19 12.97
CA LEU A 538 32.51 -7.86 11.66
C LEU A 538 32.97 -6.46 11.22
N VAL A 539 33.09 -6.23 9.92
CA VAL A 539 33.34 -4.90 9.34
C VAL A 539 32.39 -4.67 8.18
N SER A 540 31.69 -3.54 8.21
CA SER A 540 30.77 -3.09 7.14
C SER A 540 31.52 -2.38 5.99
N PRO A 541 30.87 -2.15 4.82
CA PRO A 541 31.45 -1.45 3.68
C PRO A 541 31.93 -0.01 4.00
N SER A 542 31.34 0.65 5.01
CA SER A 542 31.80 1.96 5.50
C SER A 542 33.16 1.88 6.23
N GLY A 543 33.57 0.68 6.65
CA GLY A 543 34.76 0.41 7.45
C GLY A 543 34.53 0.43 8.96
N LYS A 544 33.28 0.48 9.45
CA LYS A 544 32.95 0.38 10.88
C LYS A 544 33.22 -1.03 11.39
N GLU A 545 33.98 -1.16 12.49
CA GLU A 545 34.19 -2.44 13.18
C GLU A 545 33.14 -2.68 14.28
N SER A 546 32.52 -3.87 14.27
CA SER A 546 31.63 -4.39 15.32
C SER A 546 32.29 -5.60 15.99
N TRP A 547 32.62 -5.47 17.28
CA TRP A 547 33.35 -6.49 18.05
C TRP A 547 32.34 -7.43 18.73
N LEU A 548 32.14 -8.58 18.10
CA LEU A 548 31.13 -9.57 18.46
C LEU A 548 31.61 -10.52 19.58
N ALA A 549 32.93 -10.75 19.65
CA ALA A 549 33.55 -11.50 20.74
C ALA A 549 35.01 -11.06 20.96
N GLU A 550 35.44 -10.98 22.21
CA GLU A 550 36.83 -10.73 22.60
C GLU A 550 37.43 -11.83 23.50
N ASN A 551 38.77 -11.86 23.56
CA ASN A 551 39.53 -12.71 24.47
C ASN A 551 39.05 -12.58 25.93
N ARG A 552 38.53 -13.69 26.47
CA ARG A 552 38.05 -13.81 27.85
C ARG A 552 38.49 -15.13 28.50
N ASN A 553 38.30 -15.26 29.80
CA ASN A 553 38.78 -16.42 30.57
C ASN A 553 37.91 -17.70 30.37
N ASP A 554 37.31 -17.88 29.20
CA ASP A 554 36.43 -19.01 28.91
C ASP A 554 37.18 -20.23 28.34
N ASN A 555 37.12 -21.33 29.09
CA ASN A 555 37.73 -22.63 28.76
C ASN A 555 36.67 -23.63 28.22
N GLY A 556 35.48 -23.15 27.86
CA GLY A 556 34.45 -23.87 27.13
C GLY A 556 34.88 -24.19 25.70
N ASN A 557 34.19 -25.17 25.08
CA ASN A 557 34.46 -25.57 23.70
C ASN A 557 33.43 -24.94 22.77
N ASN A 558 33.90 -24.52 21.60
CA ASN A 558 33.14 -24.15 20.40
C ASN A 558 32.17 -22.97 20.50
N TYR A 559 31.91 -22.36 19.34
CA TYR A 559 30.62 -21.74 19.02
C TYR A 559 29.91 -22.69 18.05
N TYR A 560 28.64 -23.02 18.28
CA TYR A 560 27.89 -23.99 17.47
C TYR A 560 26.58 -23.35 17.00
N ASN A 561 26.58 -22.91 15.74
CA ASN A 561 25.52 -22.07 15.16
C ASN A 561 25.13 -20.91 16.09
N TRP A 562 26.13 -20.29 16.74
CA TRP A 562 25.88 -19.14 17.62
C TRP A 562 25.63 -17.91 16.76
N VAL A 563 24.55 -17.19 17.06
CA VAL A 563 24.19 -15.95 16.39
C VAL A 563 24.77 -14.79 17.19
N PHE A 564 25.54 -13.93 16.54
CA PHE A 564 25.99 -12.67 17.12
C PHE A 564 25.25 -11.50 16.45
N ASN A 565 24.36 -10.85 17.20
CA ASN A 565 23.71 -9.64 16.71
C ASN A 565 24.62 -8.40 16.85
N THR A 566 24.50 -7.46 15.91
CA THR A 566 24.96 -6.09 16.12
C THR A 566 23.99 -5.05 15.57
N VAL A 567 23.72 -4.04 16.39
CA VAL A 567 22.96 -2.83 16.03
C VAL A 567 23.88 -1.67 15.61
N HIS A 568 25.21 -1.85 15.63
CA HIS A 568 26.16 -0.76 15.39
C HIS A 568 26.18 -0.22 13.95
N HIS A 569 25.51 -0.90 13.03
CA HIS A 569 25.39 -0.53 11.61
C HIS A 569 24.04 0.13 11.29
N TRP A 570 23.24 0.53 12.29
CA TRP A 570 21.96 1.21 12.10
C TRP A 570 22.10 2.44 11.17
N ASP A 571 21.19 2.57 10.21
CA ASP A 571 21.17 3.52 9.09
C ASP A 571 22.37 3.46 8.12
N GLU A 572 23.26 2.45 8.21
CA GLU A 572 24.26 2.21 7.16
C GLU A 572 23.60 1.57 5.92
N SER A 573 24.10 1.91 4.73
CA SER A 573 23.84 1.16 3.50
C SER A 573 24.53 -0.22 3.58
N SER A 574 23.86 -1.26 3.10
CA SER A 574 24.33 -2.64 3.14
C SER A 574 25.23 -3.02 1.97
N LEU A 575 25.21 -2.23 0.88
CA LEU A 575 25.89 -2.49 -0.38
C LEU A 575 27.42 -2.54 -0.26
N GLY A 576 28.03 -3.64 -0.72
CA GLY A 576 29.47 -3.78 -0.91
C GLY A 576 30.19 -4.83 -0.06
N GLU A 577 31.49 -4.64 0.17
CA GLU A 577 32.39 -5.63 0.77
C GLU A 577 32.33 -5.61 2.31
N TRP A 578 31.69 -6.63 2.89
CA TRP A 578 31.71 -6.97 4.31
C TRP A 578 32.86 -7.93 4.62
N THR A 579 33.55 -7.78 5.74
CA THR A 579 34.63 -8.71 6.16
C THR A 579 34.42 -9.24 7.58
N LEU A 580 34.25 -10.55 7.73
CA LEU A 580 34.34 -11.25 9.02
C LEU A 580 35.81 -11.55 9.36
N LYS A 581 36.23 -11.21 10.58
CA LYS A 581 37.63 -11.27 11.03
C LYS A 581 37.74 -12.09 12.31
N ILE A 582 38.52 -13.17 12.27
CA ILE A 582 38.69 -14.10 13.40
C ILE A 582 40.18 -14.32 13.70
N ARG A 583 40.56 -14.32 14.97
CA ARG A 583 41.92 -14.74 15.41
C ARG A 583 41.89 -15.46 16.76
N ASP A 584 42.78 -16.43 16.91
CA ASP A 584 43.17 -17.02 18.19
C ASP A 584 44.33 -16.20 18.77
N THR A 585 44.13 -15.64 19.95
CA THR A 585 45.04 -14.67 20.58
C THR A 585 45.97 -15.28 21.62
N ASP A 586 45.50 -16.30 22.35
CA ASP A 586 46.23 -16.90 23.46
C ASP A 586 47.09 -18.07 22.97
N SER A 587 47.53 -19.03 23.80
CA SER A 587 48.43 -20.10 23.29
C SER A 587 48.16 -21.50 23.82
N GLY A 588 47.97 -22.44 22.90
CA GLY A 588 47.88 -23.87 23.18
C GLY A 588 46.53 -24.53 22.85
N ALA A 589 45.53 -23.75 22.46
CA ALA A 589 44.40 -24.23 21.66
C ALA A 589 44.71 -24.10 20.15
N THR A 590 43.72 -24.43 19.32
CA THR A 590 43.66 -24.26 17.86
C THR A 590 42.23 -24.59 17.45
N GLY A 591 41.73 -24.03 16.36
CA GLY A 591 40.45 -24.44 15.80
C GLY A 591 40.25 -24.17 14.32
N THR A 592 38.99 -24.27 13.90
CA THR A 592 38.53 -24.01 12.54
C THR A 592 37.25 -23.17 12.58
N LEU A 593 37.14 -22.19 11.68
CA LEU A 593 35.82 -21.71 11.26
C LEU A 593 35.30 -22.75 10.27
N ASP A 594 34.20 -23.40 10.59
CA ASP A 594 33.65 -24.52 9.82
C ASP A 594 32.52 -24.06 8.89
N SER A 595 31.67 -23.12 9.34
CA SER A 595 30.75 -22.32 8.52
C SER A 595 30.50 -20.96 9.17
N TRP A 596 30.10 -19.97 8.35
CA TRP A 596 29.47 -18.73 8.82
C TRP A 596 28.37 -18.29 7.85
N GLY A 597 27.45 -17.47 8.36
CA GLY A 597 26.46 -16.72 7.59
C GLY A 597 26.29 -15.32 8.18
N MET A 598 25.62 -14.46 7.43
CA MET A 598 25.29 -13.08 7.79
C MET A 598 23.87 -12.80 7.32
N ILE A 599 23.00 -12.35 8.21
CA ILE A 599 21.66 -11.88 7.88
C ILE A 599 21.64 -10.38 8.14
N VAL A 600 21.21 -9.59 7.17
CA VAL A 600 21.04 -8.15 7.29
C VAL A 600 19.55 -7.86 7.36
N HIS A 601 19.12 -7.21 8.44
CA HIS A 601 17.75 -6.78 8.69
C HIS A 601 17.66 -5.28 8.48
N GLY A 602 16.62 -4.80 7.81
CA GLY A 602 16.43 -3.38 7.54
C GLY A 602 15.12 -3.09 6.81
N MET A 603 15.08 -1.95 6.14
CA MET A 603 14.05 -1.55 5.17
C MET A 603 14.74 -1.20 3.86
N ASP A 604 14.00 -1.15 2.74
CA ASP A 604 14.61 -0.72 1.48
C ASP A 604 15.06 0.74 1.51
N VAL A 605 15.93 1.12 0.56
CA VAL A 605 16.46 2.49 0.43
C VAL A 605 15.70 3.29 -0.62
N ASP A 606 15.21 2.62 -1.66
CA ASP A 606 14.27 3.18 -2.62
C ASP A 606 12.83 2.88 -2.16
N LEU A 607 11.98 3.89 -2.32
CA LEU A 607 10.53 3.85 -2.11
C LEU A 607 9.84 4.60 -3.27
N ASP A 608 10.58 4.88 -4.35
CA ASP A 608 10.35 5.81 -5.47
C ASP A 608 11.26 5.26 -6.60
N HIS A 609 10.91 4.06 -7.09
CA HIS A 609 11.86 3.13 -7.73
C HIS A 609 12.43 3.55 -9.10
N ASP A 610 11.90 4.62 -9.69
CA ASP A 610 12.30 5.18 -10.99
C ASP A 610 12.71 6.67 -10.96
N ASP A 611 12.79 7.29 -9.77
CA ASP A 611 13.07 8.73 -9.52
C ASP A 611 11.93 9.69 -10.01
N ASP A 612 10.67 9.23 -10.13
CA ASP A 612 9.46 10.01 -10.47
C ASP A 612 9.09 11.08 -9.42
N GLY A 613 8.99 10.67 -8.15
CA GLY A 613 8.56 11.51 -7.02
C GLY A 613 7.25 11.13 -6.33
N LEU A 614 6.52 10.11 -6.81
CA LEU A 614 5.54 9.33 -6.04
C LEU A 614 6.26 8.37 -5.07
N GLU A 615 5.54 7.40 -4.53
CA GLU A 615 6.15 6.30 -3.77
C GLU A 615 5.51 4.97 -4.19
N ASP A 616 6.27 3.87 -4.26
CA ASP A 616 5.85 2.55 -4.80
C ASP A 616 4.46 2.11 -4.30
N LEU A 617 4.16 2.42 -3.03
CA LEU A 617 2.94 2.06 -2.32
C LEU A 617 1.75 2.97 -2.69
N ASN A 618 1.99 4.26 -2.97
CA ASN A 618 0.95 5.15 -3.51
C ASN A 618 0.61 4.75 -4.94
N GLU A 619 1.62 4.42 -5.75
CA GLU A 619 1.45 3.94 -7.12
C GLU A 619 0.61 2.66 -7.14
N THR A 620 1.02 1.64 -6.38
CA THR A 620 0.33 0.34 -6.39
C THR A 620 -0.98 0.25 -5.59
N GLU A 621 -1.14 0.98 -4.47
CA GLU A 621 -2.36 0.92 -3.64
C GLU A 621 -3.36 2.08 -3.86
N VAL A 622 -2.95 3.21 -4.46
CA VAL A 622 -3.79 4.42 -4.58
C VAL A 622 -4.12 4.80 -6.02
N TRP A 623 -3.14 4.75 -6.93
CA TRP A 623 -3.32 5.24 -8.31
C TRP A 623 -3.46 4.13 -9.36
N GLY A 624 -2.77 3.00 -9.18
CA GLY A 624 -2.80 1.84 -10.09
C GLY A 624 -1.67 1.80 -11.12
N THR A 625 -0.64 2.61 -10.95
CA THR A 625 0.51 2.79 -11.87
C THR A 625 1.62 1.74 -11.65
N ASP A 626 2.59 1.64 -12.58
CA ASP A 626 3.70 0.65 -12.48
C ASP A 626 4.96 1.30 -11.85
N PRO A 627 5.37 0.93 -10.61
CA PRO A 627 6.46 1.57 -9.86
C PRO A 627 7.87 1.23 -10.38
N TYR A 628 8.02 1.13 -11.69
CA TYR A 628 9.25 0.91 -12.43
C TYR A 628 9.29 1.64 -13.79
N ASP A 629 8.24 2.40 -14.17
CA ASP A 629 8.17 3.19 -15.42
C ASP A 629 7.38 4.50 -15.20
N ALA A 630 8.12 5.57 -14.86
CA ALA A 630 7.69 6.96 -14.58
C ALA A 630 6.98 7.74 -15.72
N ASP A 631 6.13 7.07 -16.49
CA ASP A 631 5.37 7.54 -17.67
C ASP A 631 4.37 6.40 -18.01
N THR A 632 3.49 6.04 -17.06
CA THR A 632 2.77 4.73 -17.07
C THR A 632 1.98 4.45 -18.36
N ASP A 633 1.52 5.48 -19.07
CA ASP A 633 0.71 5.36 -20.29
C ASP A 633 1.40 5.79 -21.61
N ASP A 634 2.70 6.14 -21.56
CA ASP A 634 3.54 6.62 -22.69
C ASP A 634 3.14 8.03 -23.26
N ASP A 635 2.37 8.86 -22.52
CA ASP A 635 2.02 10.26 -22.86
C ASP A 635 3.24 11.21 -22.96
N GLY A 636 4.14 11.15 -21.97
CA GLY A 636 5.33 12.00 -21.86
C GLY A 636 5.32 13.06 -20.73
N LEU A 637 4.25 13.16 -19.94
CA LEU A 637 4.31 13.60 -18.55
C LEU A 637 4.94 12.48 -17.68
N ASN A 638 4.91 12.64 -16.36
CA ASN A 638 5.19 11.56 -15.42
C ASN A 638 4.13 11.55 -14.34
N ASP A 639 3.84 10.37 -13.81
CA ASP A 639 2.74 10.06 -12.90
C ASP A 639 2.66 11.06 -11.72
N PHE A 640 3.81 11.54 -11.19
CA PHE A 640 3.85 12.64 -10.22
C PHE A 640 3.41 14.00 -10.76
N GLU A 641 3.91 14.44 -11.93
CA GLU A 641 3.48 15.71 -12.53
C GLU A 641 1.97 15.66 -12.82
N GLU A 642 1.44 14.52 -13.21
CA GLU A 642 0.01 14.29 -13.38
C GLU A 642 -0.78 14.42 -12.07
N VAL A 643 -0.70 13.44 -11.15
CA VAL A 643 -1.63 13.39 -10.00
C VAL A 643 -1.37 14.49 -8.96
N ILE A 644 -0.18 15.12 -8.95
CA ILE A 644 0.20 16.16 -7.98
C ILE A 644 0.26 17.58 -8.59
N THR A 645 0.58 17.74 -9.89
CA THR A 645 0.77 19.08 -10.50
C THR A 645 -0.37 19.51 -11.42
N TYR A 646 -0.90 18.61 -12.26
CA TYR A 646 -1.95 18.94 -13.23
C TYR A 646 -3.35 18.47 -12.80
N GLY A 647 -3.46 17.25 -12.28
CA GLY A 647 -4.71 16.62 -11.83
C GLY A 647 -5.37 15.69 -12.85
N THR A 648 -4.60 15.24 -13.84
CA THR A 648 -4.91 14.29 -14.90
C THR A 648 -4.95 12.84 -14.38
N ASP A 649 -5.38 11.89 -15.22
CA ASP A 649 -5.46 10.46 -14.89
C ASP A 649 -4.27 9.69 -15.51
N PRO A 650 -3.26 9.25 -14.73
CA PRO A 650 -1.99 8.68 -15.23
C PRO A 650 -2.11 7.27 -15.84
N LEU A 651 -3.33 6.89 -16.20
CA LEU A 651 -3.69 5.68 -16.93
C LEU A 651 -4.39 6.03 -18.27
N SER A 652 -4.46 7.30 -18.65
CA SER A 652 -5.25 7.82 -19.78
C SER A 652 -4.60 9.03 -20.45
N VAL A 653 -3.88 8.75 -21.55
CA VAL A 653 -3.12 9.67 -22.42
C VAL A 653 -3.86 10.95 -22.88
N ASP A 654 -5.19 10.98 -22.73
CA ASP A 654 -6.11 12.05 -23.08
C ASP A 654 -7.17 12.09 -21.95
N SER A 655 -7.02 13.02 -21.01
CA SER A 655 -7.80 13.04 -19.75
C SER A 655 -9.24 13.53 -19.89
N ASP A 656 -9.55 14.35 -20.91
CA ASP A 656 -10.90 14.86 -21.16
C ASP A 656 -11.56 14.41 -22.48
N LEU A 657 -10.82 13.63 -23.28
CA LEU A 657 -11.26 12.90 -24.49
C LEU A 657 -11.55 13.79 -25.71
N ASP A 658 -10.88 14.94 -25.76
CA ASP A 658 -10.88 15.93 -26.84
C ASP A 658 -10.11 15.48 -28.11
N GLY A 659 -9.11 14.61 -27.97
CA GLY A 659 -8.21 14.18 -29.06
C GLY A 659 -6.87 14.92 -29.12
N LEU A 660 -6.51 15.65 -28.05
CA LEU A 660 -5.14 15.99 -27.70
C LEU A 660 -4.58 14.99 -26.68
N ASN A 661 -3.30 15.12 -26.33
CA ASN A 661 -2.71 14.33 -25.26
C ASN A 661 -2.15 15.28 -24.21
N ASP A 662 -2.30 14.95 -22.93
CA ASP A 662 -2.15 15.87 -21.80
C ASP A 662 -0.79 16.59 -21.84
N TYR A 663 0.31 15.89 -22.18
CA TYR A 663 1.61 16.51 -22.43
C TYR A 663 1.58 17.60 -23.50
N ALA A 664 0.94 17.35 -24.64
CA ALA A 664 0.88 18.31 -25.74
C ALA A 664 0.12 19.57 -25.32
N GLU A 665 -0.89 19.44 -24.49
CA GLU A 665 -1.66 20.55 -23.93
C GLU A 665 -0.77 21.42 -23.04
N VAL A 666 -0.30 20.91 -21.91
CA VAL A 666 0.42 21.73 -20.91
C VAL A 666 1.81 22.16 -21.38
N MET A 667 2.47 21.41 -22.29
CA MET A 667 3.83 21.74 -22.76
C MET A 667 3.92 22.38 -24.15
N ALA A 668 2.94 22.19 -25.05
CA ALA A 668 3.03 22.68 -26.44
C ALA A 668 1.94 23.68 -26.85
N ILE A 669 0.71 23.56 -26.34
CA ILE A 669 -0.46 24.35 -26.75
C ILE A 669 -0.74 25.44 -25.71
N GLY A 670 -1.05 25.05 -24.46
CA GLY A 670 -1.28 25.94 -23.32
C GLY A 670 -2.74 26.00 -22.83
N THR A 671 -3.52 25.01 -23.21
CA THR A 671 -4.90 24.65 -22.81
C THR A 671 -4.92 23.98 -21.42
N ASP A 672 -6.10 23.61 -20.89
CA ASP A 672 -6.29 22.99 -19.56
C ASP A 672 -6.82 21.55 -19.76
N PRO A 673 -6.03 20.48 -19.53
CA PRO A 673 -6.31 19.09 -19.97
C PRO A 673 -7.37 18.37 -19.12
N LEU A 674 -8.43 19.09 -18.74
CA LEU A 674 -9.56 18.69 -17.91
C LEU A 674 -10.83 19.48 -18.31
N ASP A 675 -10.81 20.21 -19.43
CA ASP A 675 -11.81 21.19 -19.87
C ASP A 675 -11.70 21.42 -21.39
N SER A 676 -12.20 20.47 -22.18
CA SER A 676 -12.03 20.29 -23.64
C SER A 676 -12.39 21.46 -24.59
N ASP A 677 -12.80 22.62 -24.07
CA ASP A 677 -12.98 23.90 -24.77
C ASP A 677 -12.38 24.99 -23.86
N SER A 678 -11.09 25.29 -24.04
CA SER A 678 -10.33 26.15 -23.12
C SER A 678 -10.75 27.63 -23.14
N ASP A 679 -11.67 28.07 -24.02
CA ASP A 679 -12.07 29.48 -24.09
C ASP A 679 -13.57 29.84 -24.20
N ASP A 680 -14.46 28.86 -24.01
CA ASP A 680 -15.93 28.95 -24.03
C ASP A 680 -16.50 29.27 -25.45
N ASP A 681 -15.95 28.67 -26.50
CA ASP A 681 -16.19 28.94 -27.93
C ASP A 681 -17.25 28.03 -28.58
N GLY A 682 -17.21 26.72 -28.27
CA GLY A 682 -18.02 25.67 -28.89
C GLY A 682 -17.26 24.74 -29.85
N LEU A 683 -16.01 25.05 -30.19
CA LEU A 683 -15.04 24.09 -30.73
C LEU A 683 -14.21 23.47 -29.60
N SER A 684 -13.81 22.21 -29.75
CA SER A 684 -12.85 21.60 -28.83
C SER A 684 -11.40 21.96 -29.22
N ASP A 685 -10.50 22.01 -28.24
CA ASP A 685 -9.11 22.42 -28.43
C ASP A 685 -8.38 21.53 -29.47
N GLY A 686 -8.64 20.23 -29.45
CA GLY A 686 -8.22 19.22 -30.40
C GLY A 686 -8.95 19.27 -31.73
N ALA A 687 -10.22 19.68 -31.79
CA ALA A 687 -10.90 19.96 -33.05
C ALA A 687 -10.23 21.13 -33.78
N GLU A 688 -9.94 22.21 -33.06
CA GLU A 688 -9.19 23.38 -33.54
C GLU A 688 -7.79 22.99 -34.03
N VAL A 689 -7.01 22.28 -33.20
CA VAL A 689 -5.60 21.95 -33.50
C VAL A 689 -5.48 20.92 -34.62
N ASN A 690 -6.29 19.85 -34.61
CA ASN A 690 -6.14 18.74 -35.55
C ASN A 690 -6.84 18.97 -36.90
N PHE A 691 -7.97 19.69 -36.93
CA PHE A 691 -8.78 19.86 -38.15
C PHE A 691 -8.72 21.28 -38.72
N TRP A 692 -9.02 22.30 -37.91
CA TRP A 692 -9.23 23.67 -38.41
C TRP A 692 -7.94 24.50 -38.53
N SER A 693 -6.92 24.21 -37.72
CA SER A 693 -5.66 24.96 -37.58
C SER A 693 -5.84 26.42 -37.10
N SER A 694 -6.78 26.64 -36.18
CA SER A 694 -7.04 27.87 -35.43
C SER A 694 -6.11 27.97 -34.20
N ASP A 695 -6.52 28.56 -33.07
CA ASP A 695 -5.64 28.96 -31.94
C ASP A 695 -6.46 28.89 -30.63
N PRO A 696 -6.52 27.72 -29.93
CA PRO A 696 -7.55 27.35 -28.93
C PRO A 696 -7.41 28.03 -27.56
N LEU A 697 -7.21 29.35 -27.61
CA LEU A 697 -7.10 30.28 -26.49
C LEU A 697 -7.59 31.69 -26.96
N VAL A 698 -8.35 31.75 -28.06
CA VAL A 698 -8.63 32.95 -28.87
C VAL A 698 -10.02 32.96 -29.58
N TYR A 699 -11.08 32.37 -29.03
CA TYR A 699 -12.52 32.56 -29.37
C TYR A 699 -12.80 33.00 -30.81
N ASP A 700 -13.03 32.05 -31.70
CA ASP A 700 -13.19 32.28 -33.12
C ASP A 700 -14.66 32.63 -33.47
N PRO A 701 -14.96 33.90 -33.83
CA PRO A 701 -16.34 34.37 -33.86
C PRO A 701 -17.04 33.99 -35.16
N ASP A 702 -17.96 33.03 -35.08
CA ASP A 702 -19.08 32.92 -36.03
C ASP A 702 -19.85 34.27 -36.05
N ALA A 703 -19.95 34.88 -37.23
CA ALA A 703 -20.38 36.27 -37.40
C ALA A 703 -21.90 36.44 -37.56
N ASP A 704 -22.58 35.39 -38.02
CA ASP A 704 -24.00 35.33 -38.36
C ASP A 704 -24.74 34.13 -37.74
N SER A 705 -24.01 33.23 -37.09
CA SER A 705 -24.48 32.12 -36.24
C SER A 705 -25.09 30.96 -37.03
N ASP A 706 -24.35 30.43 -38.00
CA ASP A 706 -24.73 29.28 -38.85
C ASP A 706 -23.82 28.05 -38.73
N LEU A 707 -22.85 28.08 -37.79
CA LEU A 707 -21.85 27.05 -37.52
C LEU A 707 -20.76 26.89 -38.60
N PHE A 708 -20.75 27.71 -39.65
CA PHE A 708 -19.66 27.79 -40.62
C PHE A 708 -18.76 29.01 -40.33
N TYR A 709 -17.85 28.83 -39.37
CA TYR A 709 -16.82 29.79 -39.00
C TYR A 709 -16.06 30.39 -40.19
N HIS A 710 -15.56 31.63 -40.01
CA HIS A 710 -14.89 32.50 -40.98
C HIS A 710 -13.74 31.90 -41.84
N PHE A 711 -13.29 30.67 -41.54
CA PHE A 711 -12.25 29.92 -42.26
C PHE A 711 -12.78 28.77 -43.14
N ASN A 712 -14.00 28.27 -42.91
CA ASN A 712 -14.61 27.20 -43.72
C ASN A 712 -15.78 27.71 -44.59
N ASP A 713 -16.43 28.81 -44.22
CA ASP A 713 -17.44 29.45 -45.07
C ASP A 713 -16.86 30.25 -46.25
N CYS A 714 -17.65 30.41 -47.32
CA CYS A 714 -17.33 31.27 -48.44
C CYS A 714 -17.91 32.71 -48.33
N ASN A 715 -18.75 33.06 -47.33
CA ASN A 715 -19.28 34.42 -47.16
C ASN A 715 -19.60 35.01 -45.73
N ASP A 716 -19.25 34.41 -44.59
CA ASP A 716 -19.13 34.92 -43.19
C ASP A 716 -19.90 36.24 -42.87
N ALA A 717 -21.21 36.28 -43.21
CA ALA A 717 -22.16 37.40 -43.12
C ALA A 717 -23.49 37.18 -43.89
N ASP A 718 -23.74 36.00 -44.49
CA ASP A 718 -24.93 35.66 -45.27
C ASP A 718 -25.14 34.11 -45.23
N PRO A 719 -25.90 33.56 -44.26
CA PRO A 719 -25.89 32.13 -43.87
C PRO A 719 -26.62 31.19 -44.85
N LEU A 720 -26.78 31.64 -46.10
CA LEU A 720 -27.41 30.95 -47.22
C LEU A 720 -26.41 30.58 -48.32
N VAL A 721 -25.12 30.87 -48.14
CA VAL A 721 -24.05 30.68 -49.15
C VAL A 721 -22.86 29.96 -48.51
N ASN A 722 -23.12 28.74 -48.02
CA ASN A 722 -22.20 27.90 -47.26
C ASN A 722 -22.08 26.47 -47.84
N PRO A 723 -20.99 25.73 -47.56
CA PRO A 723 -20.65 24.50 -48.29
C PRO A 723 -21.71 23.39 -48.25
N GLY A 724 -22.30 23.08 -49.41
CA GLY A 724 -23.24 21.95 -49.59
C GLY A 724 -24.72 22.32 -49.79
N ARG A 725 -25.10 23.60 -49.82
CA ARG A 725 -26.50 24.05 -50.07
C ARG A 725 -27.04 23.59 -51.43
N PRO A 726 -28.27 23.05 -51.54
CA PRO A 726 -28.81 22.58 -52.82
C PRO A 726 -28.92 23.68 -53.91
N GLU A 727 -28.08 23.56 -54.94
CA GLU A 727 -28.04 24.43 -56.13
C GLU A 727 -29.43 24.77 -56.70
N LEU A 728 -29.79 26.05 -56.63
CA LEU A 728 -31.00 26.60 -57.23
C LEU A 728 -30.72 27.07 -58.67
N LEU A 729 -31.72 26.99 -59.53
CA LEU A 729 -31.66 27.46 -60.93
C LEU A 729 -31.71 29.00 -60.99
N ASN A 730 -30.67 29.68 -60.49
CA ASN A 730 -30.68 31.11 -60.15
C ASN A 730 -29.48 31.92 -60.72
N GLY A 731 -28.36 31.29 -61.08
CA GLY A 731 -27.13 31.90 -61.59
C GLY A 731 -26.05 32.29 -60.56
N ILE A 732 -26.11 31.72 -59.35
CA ILE A 732 -25.16 31.83 -58.22
C ILE A 732 -24.44 30.46 -58.08
N ASP A 733 -23.53 30.34 -57.11
CA ASP A 733 -22.65 29.21 -56.78
C ASP A 733 -22.94 29.00 -55.29
N ASP A 734 -24.03 28.27 -54.98
CA ASP A 734 -24.69 28.29 -53.67
C ASP A 734 -24.08 27.26 -52.69
N ASP A 735 -23.54 26.13 -53.18
CA ASP A 735 -22.77 25.15 -52.39
C ASP A 735 -21.26 25.42 -52.31
N CYS A 736 -20.79 26.54 -52.86
CA CYS A 736 -19.39 26.96 -52.97
C CYS A 736 -18.48 25.99 -53.79
N ASP A 737 -18.97 25.11 -54.69
CA ASP A 737 -18.15 24.13 -55.45
C ASP A 737 -17.38 24.68 -56.70
N GLU A 738 -17.58 25.95 -57.07
CA GLU A 738 -17.15 26.62 -58.32
C GLU A 738 -18.03 26.35 -59.57
N LEU A 739 -19.21 25.72 -59.44
CA LEU A 739 -20.21 25.53 -60.52
C LEU A 739 -21.47 26.42 -60.33
N VAL A 740 -22.49 26.23 -61.17
CA VAL A 740 -23.71 27.08 -61.26
C VAL A 740 -24.84 26.33 -61.97
N ASP A 741 -26.01 26.26 -61.34
CA ASP A 741 -27.29 25.73 -61.84
C ASP A 741 -27.19 24.24 -62.30
N GLU A 742 -26.58 23.41 -61.45
CA GLU A 742 -26.36 21.97 -61.68
C GLU A 742 -27.66 21.14 -61.82
N GLY A 743 -27.57 19.89 -62.28
CA GLY A 743 -28.68 18.92 -62.17
C GLY A 743 -29.84 19.04 -63.19
N PHE A 744 -30.34 20.23 -63.53
CA PHE A 744 -31.57 20.42 -64.35
C PHE A 744 -31.46 19.96 -65.83
N ASN A 745 -30.33 19.38 -66.25
CA ASN A 745 -29.98 19.10 -67.67
C ASN A 745 -30.59 17.81 -68.25
N PHE A 746 -31.61 17.24 -67.60
CA PHE A 746 -32.24 15.98 -68.00
C PHE A 746 -33.71 15.81 -67.56
N THR A 747 -34.30 16.83 -66.94
CA THR A 747 -35.73 16.92 -66.64
C THR A 747 -36.51 17.53 -67.82
N ASP A 748 -37.83 17.35 -67.81
CA ASP A 748 -38.84 17.66 -68.85
C ASP A 748 -40.16 17.73 -68.07
N ALA A 749 -40.34 18.81 -67.31
CA ALA A 749 -41.25 18.81 -66.15
C ALA A 749 -42.74 18.98 -66.51
N ASP A 750 -43.08 19.80 -67.51
CA ASP A 750 -44.45 19.86 -68.07
C ASP A 750 -44.80 18.66 -68.97
N GLY A 751 -43.80 18.05 -69.62
CA GLY A 751 -43.91 16.85 -70.43
C GLY A 751 -44.30 17.04 -71.91
N ASP A 752 -44.11 18.24 -72.49
CA ASP A 752 -44.35 18.50 -73.91
C ASP A 752 -43.23 17.98 -74.84
N GLY A 753 -42.02 17.81 -74.28
CA GLY A 753 -40.82 17.35 -74.97
C GLY A 753 -39.73 18.39 -75.26
N LEU A 754 -39.70 19.50 -74.53
CA LEU A 754 -38.49 20.33 -74.33
C LEU A 754 -37.69 19.80 -73.10
N VAL A 755 -36.86 20.59 -72.40
CA VAL A 755 -36.03 20.13 -71.24
C VAL A 755 -35.47 21.30 -70.39
N ASP A 756 -35.73 21.26 -69.08
CA ASP A 756 -35.67 22.38 -68.13
C ASP A 756 -34.43 23.30 -68.23
N TRP A 757 -33.21 22.77 -68.09
CA TRP A 757 -31.98 23.58 -68.19
C TRP A 757 -31.83 24.27 -69.56
N SER A 758 -32.28 23.61 -70.64
CA SER A 758 -32.27 24.23 -71.96
C SER A 758 -33.36 25.27 -72.12
N GLU A 759 -34.33 25.30 -71.23
CA GLU A 759 -35.40 26.28 -71.22
C GLU A 759 -34.88 27.51 -70.51
N PHE A 760 -34.64 27.45 -69.22
CA PHE A 760 -34.10 28.56 -68.43
C PHE A 760 -32.87 29.24 -69.10
N HIS A 761 -31.84 28.48 -69.46
CA HIS A 761 -30.59 29.06 -69.98
C HIS A 761 -30.51 29.29 -71.49
N VAL A 762 -31.36 28.68 -72.32
CA VAL A 762 -31.18 28.68 -73.80
C VAL A 762 -32.40 29.12 -74.60
N HIS A 763 -33.62 28.79 -74.15
CA HIS A 763 -34.87 29.18 -74.82
C HIS A 763 -35.66 30.28 -74.08
N SER A 764 -35.42 30.42 -72.78
CA SER A 764 -36.11 31.26 -71.80
C SER A 764 -37.62 31.00 -71.65
N THR A 765 -38.08 29.80 -72.05
CA THR A 765 -39.41 29.26 -71.72
C THR A 765 -39.50 28.85 -70.25
N ASP A 766 -40.72 28.70 -69.74
CA ASP A 766 -40.92 28.11 -68.42
C ASP A 766 -41.13 26.60 -68.56
N HIS A 767 -40.11 25.86 -68.12
CA HIS A 767 -40.07 24.40 -67.98
C HIS A 767 -41.26 23.72 -67.25
N LEU A 768 -42.13 24.50 -66.62
CA LEU A 768 -43.32 24.04 -65.91
C LEU A 768 -44.63 24.29 -66.67
N ASP A 769 -44.61 24.92 -67.86
CA ASP A 769 -45.80 25.13 -68.69
C ASP A 769 -45.60 24.73 -70.16
N ALA A 770 -46.33 23.70 -70.58
CA ALA A 770 -46.32 23.06 -71.92
C ALA A 770 -46.86 23.94 -73.08
N ASP A 771 -47.06 25.23 -72.83
CA ASP A 771 -47.65 26.30 -73.64
C ASP A 771 -47.24 27.63 -72.93
N THR A 772 -45.94 27.92 -72.72
CA THR A 772 -45.41 29.11 -71.98
C THR A 772 -46.07 30.41 -72.43
N ASP A 773 -46.43 30.52 -73.72
CA ASP A 773 -47.11 31.68 -74.26
C ASP A 773 -48.65 31.58 -74.37
N ASP A 774 -49.22 30.43 -73.98
CA ASP A 774 -50.64 30.07 -73.75
C ASP A 774 -51.60 30.54 -74.87
N ASP A 775 -51.08 30.64 -76.10
CA ASP A 775 -51.81 30.86 -77.35
C ASP A 775 -52.79 29.69 -77.64
N GLY A 776 -52.49 28.51 -77.07
CA GLY A 776 -53.14 27.23 -77.33
C GLY A 776 -52.42 26.42 -78.41
N LEU A 777 -51.10 26.55 -78.50
CA LEU A 777 -50.26 25.91 -79.50
C LEU A 777 -49.08 25.09 -78.96
N GLY A 778 -48.62 25.31 -77.73
CA GLY A 778 -47.70 24.46 -76.95
C GLY A 778 -46.24 24.47 -77.39
N ASP A 779 -45.29 24.69 -76.48
CA ASP A 779 -43.92 25.11 -76.81
C ASP A 779 -43.12 24.05 -77.59
N GLY A 780 -43.20 22.80 -77.16
CA GLY A 780 -42.66 21.64 -77.83
C GLY A 780 -43.28 21.43 -79.20
N VAL A 781 -44.48 21.96 -79.48
CA VAL A 781 -45.08 21.99 -80.82
C VAL A 781 -44.67 23.25 -81.57
N GLU A 782 -44.54 24.41 -80.92
CA GLU A 782 -44.02 25.67 -81.46
C GLU A 782 -42.59 25.48 -81.98
N VAL A 783 -41.65 25.16 -81.09
CA VAL A 783 -40.22 24.92 -81.34
C VAL A 783 -40.00 23.75 -82.32
N ASN A 784 -40.62 22.58 -82.09
CA ASN A 784 -40.34 21.41 -82.93
C ASN A 784 -41.19 21.32 -84.21
N THR A 785 -42.30 22.05 -84.34
CA THR A 785 -43.24 21.91 -85.48
C THR A 785 -43.53 23.22 -86.23
N HIS A 786 -43.75 24.35 -85.56
CA HIS A 786 -44.18 25.60 -86.22
C HIS A 786 -43.01 26.51 -86.59
N GLY A 787 -42.00 26.65 -85.73
CA GLY A 787 -40.85 27.52 -85.91
C GLY A 787 -41.12 28.98 -85.54
N SER A 788 -42.03 29.19 -84.60
CA SER A 788 -42.30 30.40 -83.84
C SER A 788 -41.18 30.67 -82.82
N ASP A 789 -41.42 31.55 -81.85
CA ASP A 789 -40.63 31.71 -80.63
C ASP A 789 -41.60 31.45 -79.46
N PRO A 790 -41.48 30.34 -78.71
CA PRO A 790 -42.51 29.83 -77.76
C PRO A 790 -42.76 30.72 -76.53
N ASN A 791 -42.05 31.83 -76.44
CA ASN A 791 -42.22 32.84 -75.40
C ASN A 791 -43.17 33.96 -75.85
N TRP A 792 -43.55 33.97 -77.14
CA TRP A 792 -44.09 35.11 -77.87
C TRP A 792 -45.36 34.71 -78.63
N ALA A 793 -46.42 34.46 -77.85
CA ALA A 793 -47.77 34.08 -78.28
C ALA A 793 -48.10 34.70 -79.63
N ASP A 794 -48.57 33.92 -80.60
CA ASP A 794 -48.77 34.35 -82.01
C ASP A 794 -49.92 35.41 -82.04
N PRO A 795 -49.63 36.70 -81.79
CA PRO A 795 -50.26 37.40 -80.66
C PRO A 795 -51.71 37.82 -80.88
N ASP A 796 -52.60 37.78 -79.88
CA ASP A 796 -53.92 38.43 -79.98
C ASP A 796 -53.91 39.92 -79.57
N GLU A 797 -53.37 40.72 -80.50
CA GLU A 797 -53.27 42.20 -80.53
C GLU A 797 -54.61 42.96 -80.36
N ASP A 798 -55.75 42.27 -80.14
CA ASP A 798 -57.07 42.90 -79.93
C ASP A 798 -58.05 42.07 -79.08
N SER A 799 -58.16 40.76 -79.31
CA SER A 799 -59.05 39.83 -78.59
C SER A 799 -60.58 40.10 -78.66
N ASP A 800 -61.09 40.82 -79.69
CA ASP A 800 -62.47 40.62 -80.24
C ASP A 800 -62.67 39.13 -80.66
N GLY A 801 -61.56 38.37 -80.75
CA GLY A 801 -61.41 36.95 -81.06
C GLY A 801 -60.50 36.72 -82.29
N TRP A 802 -59.38 37.44 -82.38
CA TRP A 802 -58.69 37.74 -83.64
C TRP A 802 -57.17 37.98 -83.52
N HIS A 803 -56.41 36.95 -83.10
CA HIS A 803 -54.94 36.87 -83.22
C HIS A 803 -54.42 37.65 -84.46
N TRP A 804 -53.43 38.53 -84.25
CA TRP A 804 -52.87 39.68 -85.01
C TRP A 804 -52.99 39.69 -86.55
N PHE A 805 -53.21 38.52 -87.14
CA PHE A 805 -53.34 38.26 -88.57
C PHE A 805 -54.49 38.99 -89.35
N LEU A 806 -55.23 39.99 -88.82
CA LEU A 806 -56.64 40.24 -89.24
C LEU A 806 -57.05 41.70 -89.74
N ASP A 807 -58.25 42.21 -89.39
CA ASP A 807 -59.16 43.06 -90.24
C ASP A 807 -58.95 44.62 -90.41
N CYS A 808 -58.08 45.31 -89.62
CA CYS A 808 -58.34 46.72 -89.17
C CYS A 808 -57.90 47.92 -90.07
N ASP A 809 -58.12 49.18 -89.60
CA ASP A 809 -57.99 50.45 -90.37
C ASP A 809 -57.47 51.71 -89.59
N ASP A 810 -57.53 51.83 -88.24
CA ASP A 810 -57.22 53.10 -87.50
C ASP A 810 -57.04 53.02 -85.91
N GLU A 811 -56.48 52.03 -85.18
CA GLU A 811 -55.70 50.82 -85.55
C GLU A 811 -56.01 49.47 -84.77
N ASP A 812 -56.56 49.25 -83.54
CA ASP A 812 -56.21 49.52 -82.09
C ASP A 812 -57.11 48.63 -81.13
N ALA A 813 -56.62 47.81 -80.15
CA ALA A 813 -57.39 46.78 -79.34
C ALA A 813 -58.67 47.24 -78.61
N PHE A 814 -58.69 48.53 -78.23
CA PHE A 814 -59.81 49.34 -77.73
C PHE A 814 -59.99 49.76 -76.24
N ARG A 815 -59.44 49.26 -75.11
CA ARG A 815 -58.56 48.11 -74.78
C ARG A 815 -59.11 46.76 -75.22
N SER A 816 -60.39 46.53 -74.96
CA SER A 816 -61.26 45.73 -75.82
C SER A 816 -62.75 45.88 -75.46
N PRO A 817 -63.70 45.52 -76.36
CA PRO A 817 -65.14 45.80 -76.20
C PRO A 817 -65.85 44.95 -75.14
N GLY A 818 -65.38 44.99 -73.89
CA GLY A 818 -65.93 44.23 -72.76
C GLY A 818 -65.01 44.09 -71.55
N LEU A 819 -63.85 44.77 -71.50
CA LEU A 819 -62.99 44.76 -70.32
C LEU A 819 -63.66 45.40 -69.09
N PRO A 820 -63.14 45.14 -67.88
CA PRO A 820 -63.26 46.02 -66.71
C PRO A 820 -62.07 47.00 -66.62
N GLU A 821 -62.22 48.05 -65.82
CA GLU A 821 -61.08 48.85 -65.32
C GLU A 821 -60.25 48.04 -64.31
N VAL A 822 -58.95 48.35 -64.21
CA VAL A 822 -57.96 47.71 -63.31
C VAL A 822 -57.12 48.77 -62.61
N LEU A 823 -56.45 48.41 -61.51
CA LEU A 823 -55.79 49.36 -60.58
C LEU A 823 -54.39 49.82 -61.07
N ASP A 824 -54.30 50.39 -62.27
CA ASP A 824 -53.04 50.77 -62.92
C ASP A 824 -52.85 52.29 -63.16
N GLY A 825 -53.85 53.11 -62.85
CA GLY A 825 -53.85 54.55 -63.11
C GLY A 825 -54.10 54.94 -64.58
N VAL A 826 -54.67 54.05 -65.39
CA VAL A 826 -55.02 54.21 -66.81
C VAL A 826 -56.54 54.02 -67.02
N ASP A 827 -57.01 53.66 -68.22
CA ASP A 827 -58.42 53.73 -68.68
C ASP A 827 -58.57 52.69 -69.81
N ASN A 828 -58.98 51.48 -69.43
CA ASN A 828 -58.69 50.24 -70.15
C ASN A 828 -59.94 49.65 -70.82
N ASP A 829 -61.14 49.76 -70.22
CA ASP A 829 -62.40 49.50 -70.96
C ASP A 829 -62.79 50.67 -71.90
N CYS A 830 -62.11 51.82 -71.74
CA CYS A 830 -62.31 53.08 -72.47
C CYS A 830 -63.64 53.80 -72.18
N ASP A 831 -64.04 53.85 -70.90
CA ASP A 831 -65.14 54.63 -70.31
C ASP A 831 -64.70 56.03 -69.76
N GLU A 832 -63.40 56.28 -69.57
CA GLU A 832 -62.75 57.48 -68.98
C GLU A 832 -62.63 57.53 -67.41
N VAL A 833 -62.53 56.40 -66.67
CA VAL A 833 -62.52 56.39 -65.17
C VAL A 833 -61.51 55.42 -64.50
N MET A 834 -60.24 55.83 -64.44
CA MET A 834 -59.14 55.16 -63.73
C MET A 834 -59.53 54.66 -62.31
N ASP A 835 -59.26 53.37 -62.06
CA ASP A 835 -59.24 52.68 -60.75
C ASP A 835 -60.56 52.59 -59.93
N ASP A 836 -61.75 52.96 -60.47
CA ASP A 836 -63.03 53.00 -59.71
C ASP A 836 -63.67 51.61 -59.50
N GLY A 837 -63.17 50.84 -58.53
CA GLY A 837 -63.77 49.57 -58.12
C GLY A 837 -63.31 48.96 -56.78
N PHE A 838 -62.11 49.31 -56.31
CA PHE A 838 -61.33 48.44 -55.41
C PHE A 838 -61.34 48.83 -53.91
N GLU A 839 -62.05 49.89 -53.48
CA GLU A 839 -62.14 50.35 -52.07
C GLU A 839 -62.75 49.33 -51.06
N ALA A 840 -63.11 48.12 -51.50
CA ALA A 840 -63.67 47.03 -50.70
C ALA A 840 -63.47 45.66 -51.39
N VAL A 841 -62.37 45.52 -52.12
CA VAL A 841 -61.87 44.26 -52.68
C VAL A 841 -60.67 43.82 -51.82
N ASP A 842 -60.45 42.53 -51.76
CA ASP A 842 -59.66 41.74 -50.80
C ASP A 842 -59.43 40.44 -51.61
N THR A 843 -58.39 40.46 -52.47
CA THR A 843 -58.33 39.59 -53.67
C THR A 843 -57.64 38.24 -53.42
N ASP A 844 -56.52 38.25 -52.72
CA ASP A 844 -55.87 37.10 -52.08
C ASP A 844 -56.75 36.52 -50.95
N GLY A 845 -57.31 37.40 -50.11
CA GLY A 845 -58.26 37.05 -49.06
C GLY A 845 -57.66 36.85 -47.67
N ASP A 846 -56.48 37.43 -47.42
CA ASP A 846 -55.78 37.47 -46.12
C ASP A 846 -56.54 38.29 -45.04
N LEU A 847 -57.59 39.01 -45.46
CA LEU A 847 -58.41 39.95 -44.68
C LEU A 847 -57.79 41.35 -44.48
N LEU A 848 -56.97 41.81 -45.43
CA LEU A 848 -56.65 43.22 -45.69
C LEU A 848 -57.60 43.77 -46.79
N SER A 849 -57.10 44.46 -47.81
CA SER A 849 -57.84 44.93 -48.99
C SER A 849 -56.94 45.65 -50.00
N ASP A 850 -57.09 45.35 -51.30
CA ASP A 850 -56.21 45.78 -52.41
C ASP A 850 -55.78 47.26 -52.34
N PHE A 851 -56.70 48.13 -51.91
CA PHE A 851 -56.52 49.57 -51.82
C PHE A 851 -55.75 50.05 -50.57
N GLU A 852 -55.81 49.34 -49.44
CA GLU A 852 -54.98 49.68 -48.27
C GLU A 852 -53.54 49.18 -48.45
N GLU A 853 -53.32 48.06 -49.12
CA GLU A 853 -51.98 47.53 -49.42
C GLU A 853 -51.25 48.42 -50.44
N TYR A 854 -51.84 48.63 -51.63
CA TYR A 854 -51.24 49.43 -52.72
C TYR A 854 -50.98 50.90 -52.38
N HIS A 855 -51.57 51.44 -51.31
CA HIS A 855 -51.46 52.87 -50.96
C HIS A 855 -51.04 53.19 -49.52
N ASN A 856 -51.14 52.27 -48.55
CA ASN A 856 -50.77 52.54 -47.15
C ASN A 856 -49.70 51.59 -46.59
N LEU A 857 -49.72 50.30 -46.93
CA LEU A 857 -48.81 49.29 -46.36
C LEU A 857 -47.59 49.05 -47.26
N SER A 858 -47.79 48.96 -48.57
CA SER A 858 -46.78 48.58 -49.59
C SER A 858 -46.50 47.08 -49.71
N THR A 859 -47.29 46.24 -49.03
CA THR A 859 -47.47 44.82 -49.33
C THR A 859 -48.22 44.61 -50.66
N ASN A 860 -48.39 43.37 -51.12
CA ASN A 860 -48.87 43.06 -52.47
C ASN A 860 -50.41 42.75 -52.54
N PRO A 861 -51.24 43.62 -53.16
CA PRO A 861 -52.71 43.51 -53.31
C PRO A 861 -53.34 42.23 -53.88
N TYR A 862 -52.49 41.26 -54.25
CA TYR A 862 -52.83 40.03 -54.96
C TYR A 862 -52.02 38.83 -54.43
N ASN A 863 -51.23 39.03 -53.38
CA ASN A 863 -50.42 38.02 -52.70
C ASN A 863 -50.22 38.48 -51.24
N GLY A 864 -51.28 38.35 -50.44
CA GLY A 864 -51.25 38.57 -49.00
C GLY A 864 -50.51 37.44 -48.28
N ASP A 865 -49.22 37.37 -48.57
CA ASP A 865 -48.10 36.49 -48.21
C ASP A 865 -46.90 37.10 -48.97
N THR A 866 -46.52 38.33 -48.59
CA THR A 866 -45.77 39.26 -49.49
C THR A 866 -44.29 38.90 -49.66
N ASP A 867 -43.72 38.28 -48.64
CA ASP A 867 -42.37 37.73 -48.52
C ASP A 867 -42.27 36.29 -49.03
N GLY A 868 -43.29 35.46 -48.81
CA GLY A 868 -43.44 34.16 -49.47
C GLY A 868 -43.10 32.93 -48.63
N ASP A 869 -43.23 32.97 -47.31
CA ASP A 869 -42.95 31.82 -46.41
C ASP A 869 -44.14 30.84 -46.26
N GLY A 870 -45.31 31.20 -46.79
CA GLY A 870 -46.54 30.40 -46.71
C GLY A 870 -47.48 30.82 -45.57
N LEU A 871 -47.08 31.75 -44.70
CA LEU A 871 -47.93 32.46 -43.76
C LEU A 871 -48.55 33.68 -44.46
N PRO A 872 -49.88 33.82 -44.50
CA PRO A 872 -50.48 35.01 -45.12
C PRO A 872 -50.16 36.30 -44.35
N ASP A 873 -49.89 37.42 -45.07
CA ASP A 873 -49.77 38.81 -44.56
C ASP A 873 -50.71 39.08 -43.38
N GLY A 874 -51.95 38.65 -43.59
CA GLY A 874 -53.08 38.88 -42.74
C GLY A 874 -53.32 37.84 -41.66
N TYR A 875 -52.68 36.68 -41.74
CA TYR A 875 -52.54 35.74 -40.65
C TYR A 875 -51.45 36.23 -39.69
N GLU A 876 -50.27 36.60 -40.20
CA GLU A 876 -49.15 37.08 -39.39
C GLU A 876 -49.55 38.28 -38.51
N LEU A 877 -50.04 39.36 -39.13
CA LEU A 877 -50.45 40.58 -38.44
C LEU A 877 -51.60 40.39 -37.44
N LYS A 878 -52.20 39.19 -37.33
CA LYS A 878 -53.44 38.94 -36.58
C LYS A 878 -53.37 37.75 -35.61
N GLU A 879 -52.61 36.68 -35.87
CA GLU A 879 -52.56 35.45 -35.06
C GLU A 879 -51.14 35.02 -34.64
N SER A 880 -50.14 34.84 -35.52
CA SER A 880 -48.73 34.54 -35.10
C SER A 880 -48.01 35.78 -34.52
N MET A 881 -48.29 36.96 -35.09
CA MET A 881 -47.72 38.28 -34.76
C MET A 881 -46.30 38.55 -35.30
N THR A 882 -45.93 37.93 -36.42
CA THR A 882 -44.72 38.23 -37.23
C THR A 882 -44.94 39.43 -38.19
N ASP A 883 -44.00 39.75 -39.09
CA ASP A 883 -43.95 41.03 -39.85
C ASP A 883 -43.89 40.78 -41.38
N PRO A 884 -44.97 41.06 -42.14
CA PRO A 884 -45.26 40.50 -43.48
C PRO A 884 -44.47 41.15 -44.63
N LEU A 885 -43.18 41.28 -44.43
CA LEU A 885 -42.13 41.66 -45.38
C LEU A 885 -40.80 40.95 -45.05
N VAL A 886 -40.80 39.90 -44.22
CA VAL A 886 -39.66 39.13 -43.68
C VAL A 886 -40.06 37.68 -43.39
N TYR A 887 -39.66 36.77 -44.29
CA TYR A 887 -39.83 35.31 -44.27
C TYR A 887 -39.51 34.64 -42.91
N ASP A 888 -40.47 33.90 -42.34
CA ASP A 888 -40.35 32.97 -41.20
C ASP A 888 -39.95 31.54 -41.68
N PRO A 889 -38.82 30.95 -41.25
CA PRO A 889 -38.36 29.63 -41.73
C PRO A 889 -38.96 28.39 -41.04
N ASP A 890 -38.72 27.26 -41.71
CA ASP A 890 -38.89 25.84 -41.35
C ASP A 890 -37.59 25.25 -41.93
N ASN A 891 -36.55 25.11 -41.08
CA ASN A 891 -35.15 25.15 -41.54
C ASN A 891 -34.59 23.78 -41.93
N ASP A 892 -35.00 22.72 -41.24
CA ASP A 892 -34.72 21.31 -41.58
C ASP A 892 -35.64 20.71 -42.65
N ASN A 893 -36.78 21.36 -42.92
CA ASN A 893 -37.82 20.98 -43.87
C ASN A 893 -38.75 19.78 -43.51
N ASP A 894 -38.94 19.45 -42.23
CA ASP A 894 -39.98 18.55 -41.69
C ASP A 894 -41.41 18.97 -42.12
N GLY A 895 -41.73 20.26 -42.00
CA GLY A 895 -43.08 20.82 -42.20
C GLY A 895 -43.77 21.38 -40.95
N VAL A 896 -43.08 21.45 -39.81
CA VAL A 896 -43.35 22.36 -38.69
C VAL A 896 -42.41 23.59 -38.83
N TYR A 897 -42.77 24.72 -38.22
CA TYR A 897 -41.99 25.96 -38.28
C TYR A 897 -41.42 26.31 -36.90
N TRP A 898 -40.32 27.08 -36.87
CA TRP A 898 -39.46 27.39 -35.71
C TRP A 898 -40.15 27.85 -34.41
N PHE A 899 -41.40 28.30 -34.49
CA PHE A 899 -42.20 28.80 -33.37
C PHE A 899 -43.17 27.77 -32.74
N ASP A 900 -43.37 26.62 -33.38
CA ASP A 900 -44.21 25.50 -32.88
C ASP A 900 -43.43 24.16 -32.82
N ASP A 901 -42.19 24.06 -33.36
CA ASP A 901 -41.34 22.87 -33.22
C ASP A 901 -40.52 22.80 -31.91
N CYS A 902 -39.85 21.67 -31.67
CA CYS A 902 -38.94 21.42 -30.55
C CYS A 902 -37.44 21.53 -30.93
N ASP A 903 -37.03 21.22 -32.18
CA ASP A 903 -35.67 21.47 -32.70
C ASP A 903 -35.63 21.61 -34.25
N ASP A 904 -36.00 22.80 -34.76
CA ASP A 904 -36.23 23.15 -36.20
C ASP A 904 -35.02 22.99 -37.16
N ASP A 905 -33.90 22.46 -36.67
CA ASP A 905 -32.65 22.19 -37.39
C ASP A 905 -32.35 20.66 -37.54
N ASP A 906 -33.17 19.76 -36.98
CA ASP A 906 -33.05 18.29 -37.15
C ASP A 906 -34.40 17.61 -37.46
N SER A 907 -34.68 17.42 -38.76
CA SER A 907 -35.92 16.81 -39.30
C SER A 907 -36.21 15.35 -38.87
N GLU A 908 -35.37 14.75 -38.03
CA GLU A 908 -35.61 13.46 -37.35
C GLU A 908 -36.16 13.63 -35.92
N VAL A 909 -36.38 14.87 -35.44
CA VAL A 909 -36.90 15.23 -34.11
C VAL A 909 -38.04 16.23 -34.27
N SER A 910 -39.30 15.79 -34.22
CA SER A 910 -40.45 16.69 -34.26
C SER A 910 -41.70 16.10 -33.57
N PRO A 911 -42.64 16.92 -33.02
CA PRO A 911 -43.73 16.47 -32.14
C PRO A 911 -44.81 15.54 -32.74
N PHE A 912 -44.54 14.93 -33.91
CA PHE A 912 -45.44 14.07 -34.68
C PHE A 912 -44.75 12.87 -35.35
N LEU A 913 -43.45 12.64 -35.12
CA LEU A 913 -42.71 11.49 -35.64
C LEU A 913 -43.04 10.20 -34.85
N LEU A 914 -42.10 9.25 -34.83
CA LEU A 914 -42.15 8.00 -34.08
C LEU A 914 -40.71 7.61 -33.77
N GLU A 915 -40.45 7.19 -32.53
CA GLU A 915 -39.12 6.75 -32.09
C GLU A 915 -38.46 5.77 -33.06
N LEU A 916 -37.17 6.04 -33.29
CA LEU A 916 -36.19 5.13 -33.83
C LEU A 916 -35.31 4.65 -32.66
N LEU A 917 -34.46 3.66 -32.93
CA LEU A 917 -33.50 3.16 -31.95
C LEU A 917 -32.14 3.76 -32.30
N ASP A 918 -32.01 5.07 -32.02
CA ASP A 918 -30.83 5.87 -32.33
C ASP A 918 -30.38 6.80 -31.18
N GLY A 919 -31.08 6.78 -30.04
CA GLY A 919 -30.74 7.55 -28.84
C GLY A 919 -31.24 9.00 -28.82
N LYS A 920 -32.11 9.40 -29.75
CA LYS A 920 -32.83 10.68 -29.74
C LYS A 920 -34.17 10.58 -28.97
N ASP A 921 -34.89 11.70 -28.86
CA ASP A 921 -36.31 11.78 -28.46
C ASP A 921 -37.05 12.27 -29.71
N ASN A 922 -37.37 11.36 -30.64
CA ASN A 922 -37.82 11.75 -31.99
C ASN A 922 -39.24 12.39 -31.97
N ASP A 923 -40.08 12.04 -31.00
CA ASP A 923 -41.49 12.44 -30.80
C ASP A 923 -41.65 13.68 -29.86
N CYS A 924 -40.56 14.16 -29.24
CA CYS A 924 -40.51 15.28 -28.28
C CYS A 924 -41.36 15.07 -26.98
N ASP A 925 -41.39 13.85 -26.40
CA ASP A 925 -42.18 13.49 -25.18
C ASP A 925 -41.44 13.79 -23.84
N GLU A 926 -40.14 14.08 -23.88
CA GLU A 926 -39.17 14.05 -22.75
C GLU A 926 -38.68 12.61 -22.39
N VAL A 927 -38.69 11.66 -23.34
CA VAL A 927 -38.21 10.27 -23.20
C VAL A 927 -37.62 9.77 -24.53
N MET A 928 -36.55 8.96 -24.49
CA MET A 928 -35.81 8.48 -25.67
C MET A 928 -36.04 6.98 -25.91
N ASP A 929 -36.22 6.58 -27.18
CA ASP A 929 -36.32 5.21 -27.71
C ASP A 929 -37.38 4.30 -27.00
N GLU A 930 -38.42 4.85 -26.38
CA GLU A 930 -39.19 4.13 -25.36
C GLU A 930 -40.19 3.09 -25.92
N ASP A 931 -40.58 3.22 -27.19
CA ASP A 931 -41.42 2.23 -27.90
C ASP A 931 -40.66 0.90 -28.17
N PHE A 932 -39.33 0.87 -27.96
CA PHE A 932 -38.48 -0.33 -28.05
C PHE A 932 -38.34 -1.14 -26.74
N TYR A 933 -38.76 -0.60 -25.58
CA TYR A 933 -38.65 -1.26 -24.25
C TYR A 933 -39.40 -2.61 -24.09
N ASP A 934 -40.25 -3.00 -25.04
CA ASP A 934 -41.05 -4.24 -25.02
C ASP A 934 -40.79 -5.09 -26.30
N ILE A 935 -39.70 -4.79 -27.05
CA ILE A 935 -39.29 -5.43 -28.33
C ILE A 935 -38.02 -6.27 -28.14
N ASP A 936 -37.96 -7.38 -28.87
CA ASP A 936 -36.91 -8.40 -28.97
C ASP A 936 -36.95 -8.82 -30.45
N THR A 937 -36.03 -8.30 -31.27
CA THR A 937 -36.17 -8.26 -32.74
C THR A 937 -35.68 -9.52 -33.47
N ASP A 938 -34.67 -10.22 -32.95
CA ASP A 938 -34.12 -11.44 -33.56
C ASP A 938 -34.52 -12.77 -32.86
N GLU A 939 -35.20 -12.68 -31.70
CA GLU A 939 -35.64 -13.79 -30.82
C GLU A 939 -34.52 -14.44 -29.96
N ASP A 940 -33.41 -13.74 -29.68
CA ASP A 940 -32.31 -14.10 -28.78
C ASP A 940 -32.73 -14.16 -27.29
N GLY A 941 -33.34 -13.08 -26.77
CA GLY A 941 -33.79 -12.96 -25.39
C GLY A 941 -33.35 -11.72 -24.61
N LEU A 942 -32.50 -10.87 -25.19
CA LEU A 942 -32.36 -9.46 -24.80
C LEU A 942 -33.59 -8.64 -25.28
N LEU A 943 -33.48 -7.32 -25.24
CA LEU A 943 -34.50 -6.37 -25.71
C LEU A 943 -33.78 -5.28 -26.49
N ASP A 944 -34.34 -4.82 -27.62
CA ASP A 944 -33.62 -3.95 -28.57
C ASP A 944 -33.03 -2.69 -27.89
N TYR A 945 -33.76 -2.12 -26.92
CA TYR A 945 -33.29 -1.00 -26.09
C TYR A 945 -32.10 -1.38 -25.20
N ASP A 946 -32.17 -2.51 -24.48
CA ASP A 946 -31.09 -2.95 -23.59
C ASP A 946 -29.83 -3.27 -24.40
N GLU A 947 -29.98 -3.83 -25.59
CA GLU A 947 -28.90 -4.07 -26.55
C GLU A 947 -28.23 -2.77 -26.98
N TYR A 948 -28.99 -1.80 -27.50
CA TYR A 948 -28.43 -0.53 -27.98
C TYR A 948 -27.84 0.34 -26.85
N HIS A 949 -28.55 0.49 -25.72
CA HIS A 949 -28.19 1.43 -24.65
C HIS A 949 -27.31 0.85 -23.54
N ASN A 950 -27.47 -0.43 -23.19
CA ASN A 950 -26.80 -1.04 -22.03
C ASN A 950 -25.69 -2.02 -22.40
N PHE A 951 -25.68 -2.56 -23.63
CA PHE A 951 -24.70 -3.59 -24.07
C PHE A 951 -23.95 -3.26 -25.37
N THR A 952 -24.42 -2.29 -26.16
CA THR A 952 -23.88 -1.86 -27.46
C THR A 952 -23.77 -2.96 -28.53
N THR A 953 -24.64 -3.97 -28.48
CA THR A 953 -24.82 -5.01 -29.51
C THR A 953 -25.71 -4.55 -30.67
N ASP A 954 -25.71 -5.23 -31.84
CA ASP A 954 -26.60 -4.93 -32.97
C ASP A 954 -27.97 -5.58 -32.75
N PRO A 955 -29.05 -4.81 -32.47
CA PRO A 955 -30.38 -5.37 -32.12
C PRO A 955 -31.11 -6.06 -33.28
N SER A 956 -30.39 -6.39 -34.36
CA SER A 956 -30.91 -7.04 -35.56
C SER A 956 -30.07 -8.24 -36.04
N ASP A 957 -28.94 -8.53 -35.41
CA ASP A 957 -28.19 -9.78 -35.61
C ASP A 957 -27.69 -10.34 -34.27
N HIS A 958 -28.37 -11.40 -33.83
CA HIS A 958 -28.22 -12.15 -32.58
C HIS A 958 -26.82 -12.62 -32.15
N ASP A 959 -25.76 -12.28 -32.86
CA ASP A 959 -24.41 -12.88 -32.84
C ASP A 959 -23.45 -11.77 -33.30
N THR A 960 -23.37 -10.68 -32.52
CA THR A 960 -22.81 -9.37 -32.96
C THR A 960 -21.36 -9.48 -33.42
N ASP A 961 -20.57 -10.37 -32.83
CA ASP A 961 -19.17 -10.58 -33.19
C ASP A 961 -18.92 -11.68 -34.27
N GLU A 962 -19.96 -12.37 -34.75
CA GLU A 962 -19.95 -13.55 -35.63
C GLU A 962 -19.28 -14.83 -35.06
N ASP A 963 -19.14 -15.01 -33.73
CA ASP A 963 -18.55 -16.24 -33.15
C ASP A 963 -19.49 -17.46 -33.14
N GLY A 964 -20.80 -17.27 -33.15
CA GLY A 964 -21.83 -18.31 -33.14
C GLY A 964 -22.34 -18.77 -31.77
N LEU A 965 -22.10 -18.00 -30.70
CA LEU A 965 -23.03 -17.88 -29.57
C LEU A 965 -24.22 -16.98 -29.96
N SER A 966 -24.97 -16.46 -28.99
CA SER A 966 -25.87 -15.34 -29.23
C SER A 966 -25.77 -14.34 -28.08
N ASP A 967 -25.93 -13.05 -28.35
CA ASP A 967 -25.57 -11.98 -27.41
C ASP A 967 -26.30 -12.08 -26.05
N GLY A 968 -27.54 -12.57 -26.05
CA GLY A 968 -28.30 -12.93 -24.86
C GLY A 968 -28.11 -14.36 -24.35
N GLU A 969 -27.58 -15.32 -25.12
CA GLU A 969 -26.96 -16.51 -24.53
C GLU A 969 -25.67 -16.12 -23.78
N GLU A 970 -24.95 -15.09 -24.25
CA GLU A 970 -23.79 -14.54 -23.57
C GLU A 970 -24.18 -13.80 -22.27
N ILE A 971 -24.91 -12.70 -22.38
CA ILE A 971 -25.28 -11.85 -21.24
C ILE A 971 -26.18 -12.58 -20.22
N LEU A 972 -27.03 -13.53 -20.64
CA LEU A 972 -28.01 -14.17 -19.74
C LEU A 972 -27.65 -15.61 -19.33
N VAL A 973 -26.67 -16.27 -19.95
CA VAL A 973 -26.35 -17.69 -19.68
C VAL A 973 -24.87 -17.94 -19.36
N THR A 974 -23.92 -17.46 -20.18
CA THR A 974 -22.47 -17.70 -19.96
C THR A 974 -21.81 -16.63 -19.08
N LEU A 975 -22.28 -15.38 -19.18
CA LEU A 975 -21.67 -14.15 -18.66
C LEU A 975 -20.36 -13.76 -19.38
N SER A 976 -20.26 -14.03 -20.69
CA SER A 976 -19.20 -13.54 -21.58
C SER A 976 -19.55 -12.17 -22.19
N ASP A 977 -18.64 -11.64 -23.02
CA ASP A 977 -18.70 -10.29 -23.62
C ASP A 977 -19.06 -10.40 -25.12
N PRO A 978 -20.31 -10.06 -25.52
CA PRO A 978 -20.83 -10.30 -26.88
C PRO A 978 -20.24 -9.39 -27.96
N LEU A 979 -19.32 -8.48 -27.59
CA LEU A 979 -18.58 -7.65 -28.53
C LEU A 979 -17.17 -8.22 -28.82
N LYS A 980 -16.80 -9.36 -28.20
CA LYS A 980 -15.42 -9.85 -28.12
C LYS A 980 -15.30 -11.35 -28.45
N PHE A 981 -15.49 -11.68 -29.74
CA PHE A 981 -15.36 -13.00 -30.36
C PHE A 981 -14.68 -14.03 -29.46
N ASN A 982 -15.47 -14.92 -28.86
CA ASN A 982 -14.97 -15.86 -27.87
C ASN A 982 -14.34 -17.06 -28.58
N PHE A 983 -13.02 -17.13 -28.57
CA PHE A 983 -12.30 -18.11 -29.38
C PHE A 983 -12.35 -19.52 -28.77
N ASP A 984 -12.32 -20.52 -29.67
CA ASP A 984 -11.91 -21.91 -29.43
C ASP A 984 -10.56 -22.05 -30.18
N TYR A 985 -9.47 -21.51 -29.62
CA TYR A 985 -8.21 -21.33 -30.37
C TYR A 985 -7.50 -22.65 -30.67
N ASP A 986 -7.62 -23.65 -29.79
CA ASP A 986 -7.00 -24.97 -29.99
C ASP A 986 -7.92 -26.00 -30.69
N GLY A 987 -9.23 -25.87 -30.55
CA GLY A 987 -10.24 -26.65 -31.28
C GLY A 987 -10.82 -27.86 -30.53
N ASP A 988 -10.85 -27.85 -29.19
CA ASP A 988 -11.37 -28.96 -28.39
C ASP A 988 -12.89 -28.89 -28.11
N GLY A 989 -13.45 -27.68 -28.08
CA GLY A 989 -14.90 -27.41 -28.01
C GLY A 989 -15.40 -26.64 -26.79
N PHE A 990 -14.51 -26.11 -25.94
CA PHE A 990 -14.78 -24.98 -25.04
C PHE A 990 -14.38 -23.65 -25.70
N ARG A 991 -14.53 -22.52 -25.00
CA ARG A 991 -14.15 -21.18 -25.48
C ARG A 991 -13.42 -20.39 -24.38
N ASP A 992 -12.71 -19.32 -24.73
CA ASP A 992 -11.86 -18.49 -23.85
C ASP A 992 -12.50 -17.88 -22.57
N PHE A 993 -13.80 -18.03 -22.34
CA PHE A 993 -14.48 -17.73 -21.06
C PHE A 993 -14.95 -18.98 -20.27
N GLU A 994 -15.14 -20.13 -20.92
CA GLU A 994 -15.35 -21.42 -20.23
C GLU A 994 -14.00 -22.06 -19.88
N ASP A 995 -13.00 -21.84 -20.73
CA ASP A 995 -11.65 -22.34 -20.63
C ASP A 995 -10.76 -21.41 -19.80
N CYS A 996 -9.80 -21.99 -19.09
CA CYS A 996 -8.81 -21.28 -18.29
C CYS A 996 -7.43 -21.18 -18.96
N GLU A 997 -7.21 -21.80 -20.13
CA GLU A 997 -6.08 -21.57 -21.07
C GLU A 997 -6.43 -22.13 -22.48
N ASP A 998 -7.29 -21.41 -23.24
CA ASP A 998 -7.81 -21.72 -24.61
C ASP A 998 -6.74 -21.96 -25.72
N LEU A 999 -5.46 -21.94 -25.36
CA LEU A 999 -4.35 -22.28 -26.25
C LEU A 999 -3.87 -23.74 -26.09
N VAL A 1000 -4.50 -24.56 -25.25
CA VAL A 1000 -4.00 -25.87 -24.78
C VAL A 1000 -5.10 -26.95 -24.64
N ASP A 1001 -5.24 -27.80 -25.69
CA ASP A 1001 -6.29 -28.82 -25.99
C ASP A 1001 -6.58 -29.95 -24.97
N THR A 1002 -6.44 -29.65 -23.68
CA THR A 1002 -6.46 -30.55 -22.51
C THR A 1002 -6.77 -29.88 -21.17
N ILE A 1003 -6.66 -28.54 -21.09
CA ILE A 1003 -7.12 -27.70 -19.97
C ILE A 1003 -8.50 -27.19 -20.41
N ASN A 1004 -9.58 -27.47 -19.69
CA ASN A 1004 -10.97 -27.04 -19.98
C ASN A 1004 -11.99 -27.70 -19.01
N PRO A 1005 -13.26 -27.26 -18.93
CA PRO A 1005 -14.26 -27.84 -18.02
C PRO A 1005 -14.70 -29.33 -18.20
N ASP A 1006 -14.41 -30.02 -19.32
CA ASP A 1006 -14.55 -31.51 -19.43
C ASP A 1006 -13.15 -32.19 -19.39
N GLY A 1007 -12.14 -31.41 -19.02
CA GLY A 1007 -10.73 -31.76 -18.91
C GLY A 1007 -10.49 -32.91 -17.94
N THR A 1008 -9.26 -33.40 -17.92
CA THR A 1008 -8.91 -34.52 -17.04
C THR A 1008 -7.52 -34.31 -16.48
N GLU A 1009 -7.46 -33.51 -15.42
CA GLU A 1009 -6.48 -33.55 -14.32
C GLU A 1009 -5.30 -34.50 -14.55
N VAL A 1010 -4.16 -33.94 -14.95
CA VAL A 1010 -2.94 -34.65 -15.35
C VAL A 1010 -1.71 -34.36 -14.47
N TRP A 1011 -1.93 -33.86 -13.25
CA TRP A 1011 -0.90 -33.54 -12.26
C TRP A 1011 0.24 -32.73 -12.86
N ASN A 1012 -0.08 -31.55 -13.38
CA ASN A 1012 0.80 -30.73 -14.21
C ASN A 1012 1.11 -29.33 -13.61
N GLY A 1013 0.44 -28.93 -12.53
CA GLY A 1013 0.56 -27.60 -11.90
C GLY A 1013 -0.41 -26.54 -12.43
N TRP A 1014 -1.44 -26.95 -13.17
CA TRP A 1014 -2.53 -26.13 -13.72
C TRP A 1014 -3.88 -26.70 -13.21
N ASP A 1015 -4.96 -25.98 -13.45
CA ASP A 1015 -6.33 -26.38 -13.18
C ASP A 1015 -6.88 -27.02 -14.47
N ASP A 1016 -6.54 -28.29 -14.74
CA ASP A 1016 -6.85 -28.91 -16.05
C ASP A 1016 -8.37 -29.09 -16.26
N ASP A 1017 -9.18 -29.15 -15.19
CA ASP A 1017 -10.66 -29.18 -15.27
C ASP A 1017 -11.37 -27.84 -14.98
N CYS A 1018 -10.59 -26.74 -14.92
CA CYS A 1018 -11.04 -25.36 -14.67
C CYS A 1018 -12.04 -25.22 -13.51
N SER A 1019 -11.89 -26.03 -12.45
CA SER A 1019 -12.82 -26.07 -11.32
C SER A 1019 -12.54 -25.01 -10.23
N GLY A 1020 -11.50 -24.20 -10.44
CA GLY A 1020 -10.94 -23.25 -9.48
C GLY A 1020 -9.94 -23.90 -8.51
N VAL A 1021 -9.45 -25.10 -8.79
CA VAL A 1021 -8.64 -25.92 -7.86
C VAL A 1021 -7.57 -26.75 -8.59
N ILE A 1022 -6.38 -26.15 -8.75
CA ILE A 1022 -5.17 -26.75 -9.37
C ILE A 1022 -4.89 -28.18 -8.87
N ASP A 1023 -4.70 -29.10 -9.82
CA ASP A 1023 -4.37 -30.51 -9.61
C ASP A 1023 -5.41 -31.28 -8.69
N ASP A 1024 -6.72 -31.06 -8.83
CA ASP A 1024 -7.81 -31.76 -8.12
C ASP A 1024 -7.86 -33.29 -8.40
N GLY A 1025 -8.63 -34.06 -7.61
CA GLY A 1025 -9.20 -35.36 -8.01
C GLY A 1025 -8.21 -36.54 -8.08
N LEU A 1026 -6.91 -36.25 -8.08
CA LEU A 1026 -5.84 -37.14 -8.50
C LEU A 1026 -5.40 -38.11 -7.40
N ASP A 1027 -5.41 -39.41 -7.71
CA ASP A 1027 -4.63 -40.40 -6.94
C ASP A 1027 -3.14 -40.26 -7.28
N ARG A 1028 -2.53 -39.16 -6.82
CA ARG A 1028 -1.09 -38.84 -6.89
C ARG A 1028 -0.22 -40.04 -6.48
N ARG A 1029 -0.70 -40.89 -5.56
CA ARG A 1029 -0.03 -42.12 -5.12
C ARG A 1029 0.09 -43.20 -6.19
N SER A 1030 -0.77 -43.19 -7.19
CA SER A 1030 -0.78 -44.12 -8.33
C SER A 1030 0.07 -43.64 -9.51
N LEU A 1031 0.26 -42.33 -9.64
CA LEU A 1031 1.09 -41.67 -10.66
C LEU A 1031 2.58 -41.74 -10.29
N VAL A 1032 2.89 -41.52 -9.01
CA VAL A 1032 4.25 -41.60 -8.47
C VAL A 1032 4.81 -43.01 -8.51
N THR A 1033 6.03 -43.15 -9.03
CA THR A 1033 6.80 -44.39 -8.97
C THR A 1033 7.71 -44.46 -7.73
N THR A 1034 7.73 -45.61 -7.05
CA THR A 1034 8.58 -45.85 -5.88
C THR A 1034 9.58 -46.97 -6.11
N SER A 1035 10.82 -46.80 -5.67
CA SER A 1035 11.91 -47.77 -5.78
C SER A 1035 12.68 -47.88 -4.46
N PRO A 1036 12.63 -49.03 -3.75
CA PRO A 1036 11.81 -50.21 -4.02
C PRO A 1036 10.30 -49.92 -3.93
N GLU A 1037 9.46 -50.77 -4.50
CA GLU A 1037 8.00 -50.62 -4.40
C GLU A 1037 7.53 -50.74 -2.93
N VAL A 1038 6.72 -49.80 -2.47
CA VAL A 1038 6.14 -49.75 -1.11
C VAL A 1038 5.35 -51.02 -0.69
N SER A 1039 4.97 -51.86 -1.65
CA SER A 1039 4.16 -53.06 -1.40
C SER A 1039 4.93 -54.28 -0.88
N GLU A 1040 6.27 -54.29 -0.96
CA GLU A 1040 7.11 -55.39 -0.46
C GLU A 1040 7.84 -55.02 0.85
N VAL A 1041 8.03 -56.01 1.74
CA VAL A 1041 8.80 -55.84 2.98
C VAL A 1041 10.29 -55.97 2.68
N TYR A 1042 11.03 -54.87 2.76
CA TYR A 1042 12.46 -54.82 2.46
C TYR A 1042 13.29 -55.18 3.69
N ARG A 1043 14.31 -56.03 3.53
CA ARG A 1043 15.18 -56.46 4.64
C ARG A 1043 16.51 -55.73 4.56
N TRP A 1044 16.92 -55.10 5.65
CA TRP A 1044 18.11 -54.26 5.73
C TRP A 1044 19.02 -54.69 6.89
N GLU A 1045 20.21 -55.21 6.57
CA GLU A 1045 21.25 -55.51 7.56
C GLU A 1045 22.16 -54.28 7.69
N SER A 1046 21.78 -53.33 8.56
CA SER A 1046 22.37 -51.98 8.62
C SER A 1046 23.87 -51.97 8.91
N VAL A 1047 24.45 -53.04 9.44
CA VAL A 1047 25.91 -53.16 9.65
C VAL A 1047 26.70 -53.45 8.34
N ASN A 1048 26.04 -53.83 7.25
CA ASN A 1048 26.71 -54.22 5.98
C ASN A 1048 26.16 -53.55 4.73
N ASP A 1049 24.85 -53.28 4.66
CA ASP A 1049 24.16 -52.87 3.44
C ASP A 1049 23.70 -51.40 3.52
N THR A 1050 23.80 -50.65 2.43
CA THR A 1050 23.20 -49.31 2.29
C THR A 1050 21.73 -49.46 1.92
N LEU A 1051 20.84 -48.76 2.61
CA LEU A 1051 19.42 -48.65 2.23
C LEU A 1051 19.25 -47.46 1.29
N VAL A 1052 18.55 -47.67 0.17
CA VAL A 1052 18.13 -46.59 -0.74
C VAL A 1052 16.63 -46.73 -1.00
N LEU A 1053 15.90 -45.65 -0.79
CA LEU A 1053 14.49 -45.46 -1.14
C LEU A 1053 14.40 -44.26 -2.10
N SER A 1054 13.48 -44.28 -3.05
CA SER A 1054 13.29 -43.16 -3.98
C SER A 1054 11.85 -43.08 -4.49
N ILE A 1055 11.39 -41.84 -4.63
CA ILE A 1055 10.19 -41.37 -5.29
C ILE A 1055 10.63 -40.77 -6.64
N GLY A 1056 9.79 -40.86 -7.66
CA GLY A 1056 10.08 -40.31 -8.99
C GLY A 1056 8.93 -40.50 -9.97
N ALA A 1057 9.08 -39.96 -11.18
CA ALA A 1057 7.99 -39.71 -12.12
C ALA A 1057 6.95 -38.68 -11.63
N VAL A 1058 7.33 -37.88 -10.63
CA VAL A 1058 6.76 -36.54 -10.42
C VAL A 1058 7.21 -35.65 -11.58
N PRO A 1059 6.32 -34.83 -12.19
CA PRO A 1059 6.70 -33.85 -13.19
C PRO A 1059 7.72 -32.81 -12.70
N SER A 1060 8.29 -32.07 -13.64
CA SER A 1060 9.40 -31.14 -13.38
C SER A 1060 8.98 -29.71 -13.12
N GLN A 1061 7.74 -29.33 -13.46
CA GLN A 1061 7.21 -28.00 -13.18
C GLN A 1061 6.47 -27.89 -11.82
N ILE A 1062 6.26 -29.03 -11.13
CA ILE A 1062 5.61 -29.05 -9.81
C ILE A 1062 6.64 -29.03 -8.67
N GLU A 1063 6.53 -28.00 -7.84
CA GLU A 1063 7.31 -27.72 -6.61
C GLU A 1063 6.85 -28.61 -5.43
N THR A 1064 7.15 -29.92 -5.49
CA THR A 1064 6.74 -30.84 -4.42
C THR A 1064 7.61 -30.73 -3.15
N ALA A 1065 7.07 -30.24 -2.05
CA ALA A 1065 7.71 -30.28 -0.74
C ALA A 1065 7.75 -31.72 -0.18
N MET A 1066 8.94 -32.23 0.14
CA MET A 1066 9.15 -33.62 0.56
C MET A 1066 9.65 -33.73 2.01
N SER A 1067 8.93 -34.42 2.88
CA SER A 1067 9.42 -34.82 4.21
C SER A 1067 9.44 -36.34 4.38
N TRP A 1068 10.45 -36.85 5.09
CA TRP A 1068 10.65 -38.29 5.32
C TRP A 1068 10.70 -38.59 6.82
N LYS A 1069 10.23 -39.76 7.25
CA LYS A 1069 10.19 -40.18 8.66
C LYS A 1069 10.54 -41.67 8.80
N PHE A 1070 11.42 -42.02 9.74
CA PHE A 1070 11.75 -43.40 10.11
C PHE A 1070 11.14 -43.69 11.48
N GLY A 1071 10.05 -44.45 11.53
CA GLY A 1071 9.21 -44.51 12.72
C GLY A 1071 8.73 -43.10 13.11
N ASP A 1072 9.08 -42.65 14.32
CA ASP A 1072 8.71 -41.33 14.84
C ASP A 1072 9.75 -40.22 14.50
N TYR A 1073 10.90 -40.56 13.91
CA TYR A 1073 12.00 -39.62 13.67
C TYR A 1073 11.94 -39.03 12.24
N THR A 1074 11.78 -37.71 12.12
CA THR A 1074 11.86 -37.00 10.82
C THR A 1074 13.29 -36.96 10.29
N MET A 1075 13.50 -37.36 9.04
CA MET A 1075 14.76 -37.17 8.31
C MET A 1075 14.72 -35.83 7.57
N ASN A 1076 15.83 -35.10 7.60
CA ASN A 1076 15.92 -33.77 7.04
C ASN A 1076 16.73 -33.79 5.73
N THR A 1077 16.31 -32.98 4.76
CA THR A 1077 17.20 -32.33 3.79
C THR A 1077 18.03 -31.26 4.51
N ALA A 1078 19.31 -31.09 4.20
CA ALA A 1078 20.15 -30.08 4.85
C ALA A 1078 21.37 -29.70 3.99
N VAL A 1079 21.56 -28.40 3.74
CA VAL A 1079 22.61 -27.84 2.87
C VAL A 1079 23.98 -27.84 3.58
N GLY A 1080 24.54 -29.04 3.75
CA GLY A 1080 25.84 -29.26 4.38
C GLY A 1080 25.82 -29.21 5.92
N ALA A 1081 26.81 -29.79 6.62
CA ALA A 1081 27.85 -30.72 6.18
C ALA A 1081 27.86 -31.94 7.12
N GLU A 1082 27.75 -33.15 6.53
CA GLU A 1082 27.54 -34.45 7.22
C GLU A 1082 26.18 -34.58 7.94
N LEU A 1083 25.23 -35.45 7.54
CA LEU A 1083 25.17 -36.45 6.47
C LEU A 1083 23.79 -36.41 5.78
N TRP A 1084 23.79 -36.30 4.45
CA TRP A 1084 22.58 -36.25 3.63
C TRP A 1084 21.88 -37.61 3.59
N ASN A 1085 20.92 -37.83 4.49
CA ASN A 1085 20.01 -38.96 4.40
C ASN A 1085 19.01 -38.78 3.25
N VAL A 1086 18.45 -37.58 3.10
CA VAL A 1086 17.56 -37.20 1.97
C VAL A 1086 18.40 -36.53 0.88
N SER A 1087 18.05 -36.71 -0.39
CA SER A 1087 18.68 -36.04 -1.53
C SER A 1087 18.29 -34.57 -1.67
N GLU A 1088 19.09 -33.83 -2.42
CA GLU A 1088 18.96 -32.39 -2.71
C GLU A 1088 17.60 -32.03 -3.37
N ASP A 1089 17.02 -32.95 -4.15
CA ASP A 1089 15.68 -32.85 -4.75
C ASP A 1089 14.54 -33.32 -3.83
N GLY A 1090 14.82 -33.64 -2.56
CA GLY A 1090 13.88 -34.17 -1.57
C GLY A 1090 13.32 -35.58 -1.87
N ARG A 1091 13.44 -36.07 -3.11
CA ARG A 1091 12.70 -37.20 -3.66
C ARG A 1091 13.35 -38.57 -3.39
N SER A 1092 14.54 -38.66 -2.78
CA SER A 1092 15.15 -39.95 -2.40
C SER A 1092 15.85 -39.95 -1.05
N VAL A 1093 15.99 -41.12 -0.44
CA VAL A 1093 16.70 -41.35 0.83
C VAL A 1093 17.78 -42.42 0.67
N THR A 1094 19.00 -42.13 1.13
CA THR A 1094 20.15 -43.04 1.16
C THR A 1094 20.77 -43.11 2.56
N ILE A 1095 20.56 -44.23 3.26
CA ILE A 1095 21.11 -44.46 4.61
C ILE A 1095 22.29 -45.42 4.52
N LEU A 1096 23.47 -44.97 4.97
CA LEU A 1096 24.72 -45.72 4.97
C LEU A 1096 24.78 -46.79 6.09
N PRO A 1097 25.76 -47.73 6.06
CA PRO A 1097 25.87 -48.75 7.10
C PRO A 1097 26.35 -48.20 8.46
N ILE A 1098 25.73 -48.67 9.56
CA ILE A 1098 25.77 -48.10 10.92
C ILE A 1098 26.49 -49.05 11.92
N ASP A 1099 27.26 -48.48 12.87
CA ASP A 1099 27.84 -49.21 14.02
C ASP A 1099 27.60 -48.45 15.35
N CYS A 1100 26.67 -48.93 16.17
CA CYS A 1100 26.35 -48.33 17.48
C CYS A 1100 27.47 -48.41 18.53
N GLY A 1101 28.62 -49.02 18.21
CA GLY A 1101 29.84 -48.85 18.99
C GLY A 1101 30.44 -47.43 18.88
N SER A 1102 30.08 -46.70 17.83
CA SER A 1102 30.46 -45.32 17.51
C SER A 1102 29.42 -44.70 16.57
N ALA A 1103 28.16 -44.67 17.00
CA ALA A 1103 27.12 -43.86 16.36
C ALA A 1103 27.34 -42.42 16.83
N GLU A 1104 27.74 -41.54 15.91
CA GLU A 1104 28.07 -40.14 16.23
C GLU A 1104 26.87 -39.22 15.91
N THR A 1105 26.00 -39.60 14.97
CA THR A 1105 24.80 -38.80 14.62
C THR A 1105 23.57 -39.15 15.46
N SER A 1106 22.69 -38.17 15.68
CA SER A 1106 21.40 -38.35 16.38
C SER A 1106 20.52 -39.42 15.75
N PHE A 1107 20.49 -39.50 14.41
CA PHE A 1107 19.73 -40.50 13.67
C PHE A 1107 20.28 -41.92 13.84
N GLU A 1108 21.61 -42.12 13.76
CA GLU A 1108 22.20 -43.42 14.05
C GLU A 1108 21.93 -43.84 15.49
N ILE A 1109 22.06 -42.92 16.46
CA ILE A 1109 21.75 -43.18 17.87
C ILE A 1109 20.28 -43.59 18.06
N TYR A 1110 19.34 -42.93 17.38
CA TYR A 1110 17.93 -43.29 17.37
C TYR A 1110 17.69 -44.71 16.81
N LEU A 1111 18.23 -45.01 15.62
CA LEU A 1111 18.14 -46.36 15.03
C LEU A 1111 18.78 -47.44 15.93
N CYS A 1112 19.83 -47.08 16.65
CA CYS A 1112 20.54 -47.95 17.59
C CYS A 1112 19.75 -48.27 18.86
N ASP A 1113 19.07 -47.28 19.49
CA ASP A 1113 18.21 -47.53 20.65
C ASP A 1113 16.84 -48.16 20.26
N LEU A 1114 16.42 -48.10 18.98
CA LEU A 1114 15.28 -48.88 18.45
C LEU A 1114 15.55 -50.39 18.38
N GLY A 1115 16.78 -50.80 18.07
CA GLY A 1115 17.23 -52.20 18.09
C GLY A 1115 16.78 -53.09 16.92
N GLU A 1116 17.05 -54.41 17.01
CA GLU A 1116 16.67 -55.41 15.99
C GLU A 1116 15.13 -55.60 15.93
N GLY A 1117 14.50 -55.27 14.79
CA GLY A 1117 13.06 -55.41 14.63
C GLY A 1117 12.48 -54.90 13.31
N PRO A 1118 11.18 -55.12 13.07
CA PRO A 1118 10.48 -54.52 11.95
C PRO A 1118 10.29 -53.01 12.21
N GLN A 1119 10.47 -52.20 11.17
CA GLN A 1119 10.36 -50.74 11.21
C GLN A 1119 9.58 -50.23 10.00
N GLN A 1120 9.19 -48.96 10.00
CA GLN A 1120 8.54 -48.32 8.85
C GLN A 1120 9.25 -47.02 8.49
N VAL A 1121 9.25 -46.70 7.20
CA VAL A 1121 9.66 -45.39 6.68
C VAL A 1121 8.47 -44.81 5.93
N THR A 1122 8.06 -43.61 6.29
CA THR A 1122 7.03 -42.83 5.61
C THR A 1122 7.68 -41.66 4.89
N ALA A 1123 7.27 -41.38 3.66
CA ALA A 1123 7.44 -40.08 3.02
C ALA A 1123 6.07 -39.39 2.93
N LEU A 1124 6.03 -38.10 3.21
CA LEU A 1124 4.91 -37.21 2.96
C LEU A 1124 5.36 -36.23 1.87
N MET A 1125 4.63 -36.23 0.76
CA MET A 1125 4.79 -35.31 -0.36
C MET A 1125 3.65 -34.30 -0.27
N SER A 1126 3.97 -33.01 -0.19
CA SER A 1126 2.99 -31.91 -0.17
C SER A 1126 3.17 -31.06 -1.42
N ASP A 1127 2.04 -30.61 -1.95
CA ASP A 1127 1.90 -30.09 -3.31
C ASP A 1127 0.48 -29.52 -3.43
N SER A 1128 0.30 -28.24 -3.79
CA SER A 1128 -1.00 -27.52 -3.82
C SER A 1128 -1.92 -27.92 -2.64
N GLU A 1129 -1.44 -27.64 -1.42
CA GLU A 1129 -2.00 -28.04 -0.10
C GLU A 1129 -2.23 -29.56 0.15
N THR A 1130 -2.09 -30.41 -0.87
CA THR A 1130 -2.48 -31.83 -0.86
C THR A 1130 -1.34 -32.75 -0.42
N ILE A 1131 -1.50 -33.39 0.75
CA ILE A 1131 -0.48 -34.28 1.35
C ILE A 1131 -0.69 -35.76 0.98
N THR A 1132 0.27 -36.35 0.24
CA THR A 1132 0.28 -37.75 -0.18
C THR A 1132 1.29 -38.61 0.62
N GLU A 1133 0.85 -39.73 1.23
CA GLU A 1133 1.71 -40.61 2.04
C GLU A 1133 2.25 -41.85 1.28
N PHE A 1134 3.56 -42.12 1.37
CA PHE A 1134 4.20 -43.35 0.88
C PHE A 1134 4.91 -44.10 2.02
N THR A 1135 4.53 -45.35 2.30
CA THR A 1135 5.03 -46.11 3.48
C THR A 1135 5.77 -47.41 3.09
N TRP A 1136 7.08 -47.49 3.34
CA TRP A 1136 7.87 -48.71 3.22
C TRP A 1136 7.94 -49.49 4.53
N ASN A 1137 7.92 -50.82 4.44
CA ASN A 1137 8.01 -51.71 5.60
C ASN A 1137 9.38 -52.40 5.61
N LEU A 1138 10.14 -52.25 6.70
CA LEU A 1138 11.52 -52.74 6.83
C LEU A 1138 11.66 -53.87 7.87
N ASP A 1139 12.67 -54.73 7.70
CA ASP A 1139 13.16 -55.73 8.68
C ASP A 1139 14.64 -55.37 9.00
N MET A 1140 14.88 -54.70 10.13
CA MET A 1140 16.16 -54.04 10.49
C MET A 1140 16.97 -54.84 11.52
N ILE A 1141 18.30 -54.89 11.35
CA ILE A 1141 19.22 -55.69 12.19
C ILE A 1141 20.49 -54.89 12.57
N ILE A 1142 20.74 -54.71 13.88
CA ILE A 1142 21.69 -53.73 14.45
C ILE A 1142 22.34 -54.26 15.78
N TRP A 1143 23.31 -53.56 16.41
CA TRP A 1143 24.20 -54.15 17.44
C TRP A 1143 24.50 -53.25 18.67
N GLU A 1144 24.29 -53.73 19.92
CA GLU A 1144 24.41 -52.93 21.18
C GLU A 1144 25.49 -53.38 22.23
N PRO A 1145 26.03 -52.44 23.05
CA PRO A 1145 26.83 -52.70 24.26
C PRO A 1145 26.08 -52.57 25.63
N PRO A 1146 26.58 -53.13 26.76
CA PRO A 1146 25.79 -53.34 27.99
C PRO A 1146 25.80 -52.23 29.08
N LYS A 1147 24.60 -51.85 29.54
CA LYS A 1147 24.21 -50.73 30.45
C LYS A 1147 24.44 -50.95 31.99
N SER A 1148 24.41 -49.87 32.81
CA SER A 1148 25.19 -49.70 34.07
C SER A 1148 24.45 -49.94 35.43
N LEU A 1149 24.85 -49.28 36.54
CA LEU A 1149 24.27 -49.47 37.90
C LEU A 1149 23.19 -48.44 38.26
N GLY A 1150 23.22 -47.22 37.71
CA GLY A 1150 22.24 -46.17 38.00
C GLY A 1150 20.86 -46.52 37.44
N GLU A 1151 20.80 -47.02 36.21
CA GLU A 1151 19.55 -47.39 35.53
C GLU A 1151 18.76 -48.48 36.28
N LYS A 1152 19.45 -49.29 37.11
CA LYS A 1152 18.84 -50.33 37.95
C LYS A 1152 18.05 -49.79 39.14
N LEU A 1153 18.13 -48.50 39.43
CA LEU A 1153 17.34 -47.83 40.48
C LEU A 1153 16.05 -47.22 39.91
N MET A 1154 16.12 -46.52 38.78
CA MET A 1154 14.93 -45.94 38.13
C MET A 1154 13.93 -47.02 37.67
N SER A 1155 14.42 -48.14 37.15
CA SER A 1155 13.60 -49.30 36.79
C SER A 1155 12.82 -49.93 37.97
N PHE A 1156 13.09 -49.54 39.22
CA PHE A 1156 12.28 -49.94 40.38
C PHE A 1156 11.08 -49.02 40.61
N ILE A 1157 11.23 -47.71 40.42
CA ILE A 1157 10.14 -46.72 40.60
C ILE A 1157 9.09 -46.93 39.51
N LEU A 1158 9.53 -47.06 38.25
CA LEU A 1158 8.71 -47.39 37.09
C LEU A 1158 8.21 -48.85 37.08
N SER A 1159 8.55 -49.67 38.08
CA SER A 1159 8.04 -51.03 38.14
C SER A 1159 6.54 -51.06 38.49
N PRO A 1160 5.77 -52.08 38.04
CA PRO A 1160 4.35 -52.21 38.40
C PRO A 1160 4.06 -52.28 39.90
N VAL A 1161 5.08 -52.51 40.74
CA VAL A 1161 4.97 -52.50 42.21
C VAL A 1161 5.07 -51.08 42.78
N GLY A 1162 5.81 -50.18 42.12
CA GLY A 1162 5.88 -48.76 42.45
C GLY A 1162 4.61 -48.01 42.06
N ALA A 1163 4.20 -48.11 40.79
CA ALA A 1163 3.01 -47.44 40.26
C ALA A 1163 1.71 -47.76 41.05
N LEU A 1164 1.57 -48.99 41.57
CA LEU A 1164 0.44 -49.40 42.41
C LEU A 1164 0.35 -48.69 43.76
N VAL A 1165 1.42 -48.05 44.23
CA VAL A 1165 1.40 -47.20 45.44
C VAL A 1165 0.91 -45.79 45.10
N SER A 1166 1.34 -45.23 43.96
CA SER A 1166 0.95 -43.89 43.51
C SER A 1166 -0.52 -43.80 43.10
N LEU A 1167 -1.05 -44.80 42.40
CA LEU A 1167 -2.42 -44.78 41.84
C LEU A 1167 -3.52 -44.65 42.91
N VAL A 1168 -3.27 -45.13 44.14
CA VAL A 1168 -4.22 -45.05 45.25
C VAL A 1168 -4.42 -43.61 45.75
N SER A 1169 -3.41 -42.74 45.56
CA SER A 1169 -3.48 -41.33 45.95
C SER A 1169 -4.41 -40.54 45.01
N VAL A 1170 -4.23 -40.68 43.69
CA VAL A 1170 -4.91 -39.89 42.66
C VAL A 1170 -6.44 -40.09 42.67
N ILE A 1171 -6.90 -41.33 42.85
CA ILE A 1171 -8.33 -41.67 42.91
C ILE A 1171 -9.06 -40.96 44.07
N SER A 1172 -8.34 -40.48 45.09
CA SER A 1172 -8.91 -39.73 46.21
C SER A 1172 -9.23 -38.26 45.87
N LEU A 1173 -8.62 -37.69 44.81
CA LEU A 1173 -8.77 -36.28 44.42
C LEU A 1173 -9.95 -36.06 43.47
N ILE A 1174 -10.11 -36.91 42.46
CA ILE A 1174 -11.17 -36.81 41.43
C ILE A 1174 -12.58 -36.82 42.05
N GLY A 1175 -12.77 -37.48 43.20
CA GLY A 1175 -14.03 -37.47 43.96
C GLY A 1175 -14.40 -36.11 44.58
N GLY A 1176 -13.50 -35.12 44.58
CA GLY A 1176 -13.74 -33.77 45.09
C GLY A 1176 -14.42 -32.84 44.07
N ALA A 1177 -13.95 -32.82 42.83
CA ALA A 1177 -14.38 -31.86 41.80
C ALA A 1177 -15.89 -31.90 41.52
N LEU A 1178 -16.48 -33.10 41.41
CA LEU A 1178 -17.91 -33.31 41.13
C LEU A 1178 -18.86 -32.74 42.21
N LEU A 1179 -18.36 -32.39 43.40
CA LEU A 1179 -19.16 -31.71 44.44
C LEU A 1179 -19.16 -30.18 44.31
N ILE A 1180 -18.31 -29.59 43.48
CA ILE A 1180 -18.12 -28.13 43.39
C ILE A 1180 -19.10 -27.51 42.38
N GLY A 1181 -19.20 -28.04 41.15
CA GLY A 1181 -20.07 -27.47 40.10
C GLY A 1181 -21.55 -27.32 40.51
N SER A 1182 -22.11 -28.33 41.20
CA SER A 1182 -23.49 -28.28 41.71
C SER A 1182 -23.77 -27.16 42.74
N ARG A 1183 -22.72 -26.51 43.25
CA ARG A 1183 -22.76 -25.57 44.37
C ARG A 1183 -22.73 -24.09 43.94
N VAL A 1184 -22.34 -23.81 42.69
CA VAL A 1184 -22.25 -22.44 42.14
C VAL A 1184 -23.64 -21.93 41.74
N SER A 1185 -24.39 -22.70 40.95
CA SER A 1185 -25.75 -22.37 40.50
C SER A 1185 -26.69 -21.94 41.65
N TYR A 1186 -26.61 -22.63 42.80
CA TYR A 1186 -27.45 -22.35 43.97
C TYR A 1186 -27.03 -21.09 44.77
N ARG A 1187 -25.82 -20.55 44.56
CA ARG A 1187 -25.37 -19.32 45.26
C ARG A 1187 -25.96 -18.04 44.66
N ARG A 1188 -26.11 -17.97 43.33
CA ARG A 1188 -26.61 -16.77 42.62
C ARG A 1188 -28.02 -16.38 43.11
N GLN A 1189 -28.95 -17.33 43.15
CA GLN A 1189 -30.33 -17.13 43.64
C GLN A 1189 -30.46 -16.87 45.16
N LEU A 1190 -29.38 -16.97 45.94
CA LEU A 1190 -29.39 -16.72 47.39
C LEU A 1190 -28.75 -15.37 47.78
N LYS A 1191 -27.96 -14.73 46.90
CA LYS A 1191 -27.36 -13.41 47.17
C LYS A 1191 -28.45 -12.32 47.23
N GLU A 1192 -29.28 -12.27 46.19
CA GLU A 1192 -30.44 -11.36 46.05
C GLU A 1192 -31.44 -11.45 47.23
N ALA A 1193 -31.59 -12.64 47.82
CA ALA A 1193 -32.58 -12.90 48.85
C ALA A 1193 -32.22 -12.35 50.25
N TYR A 1194 -30.93 -12.11 50.53
CA TYR A 1194 -30.48 -11.70 51.87
C TYR A 1194 -30.35 -10.18 52.05
N GLU A 1195 -30.03 -9.43 51.00
CA GLU A 1195 -29.98 -7.96 51.04
C GLU A 1195 -31.35 -7.35 51.39
N PHE A 1196 -32.43 -8.01 51.00
CA PHE A 1196 -33.81 -7.60 51.33
C PHE A 1196 -34.16 -7.71 52.83
N TYR A 1197 -33.41 -8.47 53.64
CA TYR A 1197 -33.80 -8.78 55.04
C TYR A 1197 -32.79 -8.47 56.15
N ASN A 1198 -31.52 -8.17 55.85
CA ASN A 1198 -30.58 -7.45 56.73
C ASN A 1198 -30.49 -7.96 58.21
N ILE A 1199 -29.86 -9.13 58.44
CA ILE A 1199 -29.58 -9.69 59.78
C ILE A 1199 -28.18 -10.36 59.85
N SER A 1200 -27.52 -10.21 61.00
CA SER A 1200 -26.19 -10.73 61.38
C SER A 1200 -26.08 -10.75 62.94
N PRO A 1201 -25.20 -11.52 63.63
CA PRO A 1201 -24.36 -12.69 63.28
C PRO A 1201 -24.47 -13.87 64.31
N GLU A 1202 -23.50 -14.79 64.27
CA GLU A 1202 -22.99 -15.69 65.34
C GLU A 1202 -23.49 -17.16 65.50
N ARG A 1203 -22.51 -17.97 65.97
CA ARG A 1203 -22.41 -19.45 66.07
C ARG A 1203 -23.43 -20.16 66.99
N GLU A 1204 -23.73 -21.44 66.69
CA GLU A 1204 -23.69 -22.50 67.72
C GLU A 1204 -23.40 -23.92 67.14
N ASN A 1205 -23.59 -25.00 67.93
CA ASN A 1205 -22.88 -26.29 67.83
C ASN A 1205 -23.74 -27.55 67.49
N LEU A 1206 -23.08 -28.56 66.89
CA LEU A 1206 -23.25 -30.03 67.07
C LEU A 1206 -24.66 -30.71 66.97
N GLY A 1207 -24.83 -31.60 65.97
CA GLY A 1207 -24.93 -33.04 66.27
C GLY A 1207 -26.15 -33.92 65.86
N VAL A 1208 -25.87 -34.87 64.93
CA VAL A 1208 -26.24 -36.33 64.91
C VAL A 1208 -27.66 -36.88 64.56
N GLU A 1209 -27.66 -38.03 63.84
CA GLU A 1209 -28.63 -39.19 63.79
C GLU A 1209 -29.60 -39.44 62.59
N HIS A 1210 -29.14 -40.29 61.65
CA HIS A 1210 -29.68 -41.63 61.24
C HIS A 1210 -30.87 -41.93 60.27
N GLU A 1211 -30.55 -42.88 59.36
CA GLU A 1211 -31.34 -44.02 58.79
C GLU A 1211 -32.45 -43.87 57.71
N GLY A 1212 -32.16 -44.34 56.48
CA GLY A 1212 -32.34 -45.76 56.13
C GLY A 1212 -33.26 -46.15 54.93
N TYR A 1213 -32.76 -46.97 53.98
CA TYR A 1213 -33.36 -48.23 53.45
C TYR A 1213 -32.54 -48.85 52.28
N ALA A 1214 -32.62 -50.17 52.07
CA ALA A 1214 -31.96 -50.98 51.01
C ALA A 1214 -32.64 -52.38 50.94
N LEU A 1215 -32.44 -53.34 50.00
CA LEU A 1215 -31.70 -53.49 48.72
C LEU A 1215 -32.32 -54.73 47.97
N PRO A 1216 -32.09 -54.96 46.65
CA PRO A 1216 -31.40 -56.23 46.30
C PRO A 1216 -30.52 -56.25 45.01
N SER A 1217 -29.64 -57.26 44.93
CA SER A 1217 -28.76 -57.65 43.80
C SER A 1217 -29.44 -58.74 42.90
N ALA A 1218 -28.85 -59.39 41.88
CA ALA A 1218 -27.49 -59.57 41.30
C ALA A 1218 -27.66 -60.06 39.80
N PRO A 1219 -26.65 -60.49 38.98
CA PRO A 1219 -25.34 -61.10 39.32
C PRO A 1219 -24.11 -60.65 38.47
N ASP A 1220 -22.94 -61.27 38.74
CA ASP A 1220 -21.70 -61.25 37.94
C ASP A 1220 -21.57 -62.53 37.09
N VAL A 1221 -20.96 -62.43 35.90
CA VAL A 1221 -20.32 -63.56 35.18
C VAL A 1221 -19.11 -63.09 34.37
N SER A 1222 -17.97 -63.02 35.04
CA SER A 1222 -16.64 -63.09 34.42
C SER A 1222 -16.43 -64.43 33.65
N SER A 1223 -16.22 -64.36 32.33
CA SER A 1223 -15.50 -65.40 31.56
C SER A 1223 -15.20 -64.98 30.12
N MET A 1224 -14.08 -65.46 29.58
CA MET A 1224 -13.62 -65.37 28.18
C MET A 1224 -13.06 -63.99 27.75
N MET A 1225 -11.89 -63.89 27.12
CA MET A 1225 -10.91 -64.96 26.88
C MET A 1225 -9.45 -64.49 26.80
N SER A 1226 -8.56 -65.30 27.34
CA SER A 1226 -7.11 -65.17 27.15
C SER A 1226 -6.66 -65.91 25.89
N GLY A 1227 -5.84 -65.25 25.07
CA GLY A 1227 -4.75 -65.90 24.34
C GLY A 1227 -5.08 -66.58 23.01
N ASN A 1228 -4.57 -65.96 21.94
CA ASN A 1228 -3.57 -66.54 21.03
C ASN A 1228 -3.92 -67.85 20.30
N THR A 1229 -4.17 -67.78 18.97
CA THR A 1229 -3.38 -68.50 17.94
C THR A 1229 -3.90 -68.29 16.51
N GLY A 1230 -3.00 -68.07 15.55
CA GLY A 1230 -3.11 -68.64 14.18
C GLY A 1230 -3.40 -67.71 12.99
N SER A 1231 -2.34 -67.28 12.32
CA SER A 1231 -2.02 -67.62 10.91
C SER A 1231 -3.08 -67.46 9.79
N GLN A 1232 -2.74 -66.60 8.81
CA GLN A 1232 -3.08 -66.64 7.38
C GLN A 1232 -4.51 -66.25 6.89
N SER A 1233 -4.54 -65.10 6.20
CA SER A 1233 -5.24 -64.77 4.93
C SER A 1233 -6.24 -65.77 4.32
N THR A 1234 -7.42 -65.28 3.91
CA THR A 1234 -7.83 -65.22 2.48
C THR A 1234 -9.16 -64.48 2.21
N TYR A 1235 -9.10 -63.43 1.39
CA TYR A 1235 -10.02 -63.00 0.32
C TYR A 1235 -11.57 -63.26 0.39
N SER A 1236 -12.33 -62.14 0.33
CA SER A 1236 -13.50 -61.90 -0.57
C SER A 1236 -14.80 -62.73 -0.39
N PRO A 1237 -15.94 -62.44 -1.07
CA PRO A 1237 -16.22 -61.36 -2.04
C PRO A 1237 -17.57 -60.60 -1.90
N THR A 1238 -17.67 -59.47 -2.64
CA THR A 1238 -18.85 -58.86 -3.34
C THR A 1238 -20.18 -58.60 -2.57
N GLU A 1239 -21.16 -57.85 -3.06
CA GLU A 1239 -21.50 -57.40 -4.43
C GLU A 1239 -22.27 -56.05 -4.45
N VAL A 1240 -22.35 -55.43 -5.63
CA VAL A 1240 -23.10 -54.20 -5.96
C VAL A 1240 -24.59 -54.55 -6.22
N ASP A 1241 -25.49 -53.57 -6.28
CA ASP A 1241 -26.83 -53.72 -6.89
C ASP A 1241 -26.96 -52.78 -8.10
N GLU A 1242 -27.56 -53.27 -9.19
CA GLU A 1242 -27.51 -52.66 -10.52
C GLU A 1242 -28.77 -51.83 -10.84
N ASP A 1243 -28.67 -50.92 -11.80
CA ASP A 1243 -29.81 -50.33 -12.54
C ASP A 1243 -30.73 -49.37 -11.70
N THR A 1244 -30.22 -48.17 -11.37
CA THR A 1244 -30.88 -46.96 -10.77
C THR A 1244 -30.81 -46.69 -9.25
N GLY A 1245 -29.93 -47.34 -8.49
CA GLY A 1245 -29.94 -47.43 -7.02
C GLY A 1245 -29.67 -46.21 -6.10
N LEU A 1246 -29.99 -44.96 -6.45
CA LEU A 1246 -29.99 -43.83 -5.48
C LEU A 1246 -30.99 -44.09 -4.33
N PRO A 1247 -30.60 -43.89 -3.06
CA PRO A 1247 -31.24 -42.80 -2.31
C PRO A 1247 -30.40 -42.14 -1.19
N ARG A 1248 -30.14 -40.84 -1.38
CA ARG A 1248 -30.39 -39.70 -0.46
C ARG A 1248 -29.97 -39.74 1.03
N ALA A 1249 -29.38 -38.62 1.45
CA ALA A 1249 -29.22 -38.19 2.84
C ALA A 1249 -30.57 -37.91 3.57
N PRO A 1250 -30.51 -37.73 4.89
CA PRO A 1250 -31.34 -36.80 5.64
C PRO A 1250 -30.51 -35.77 6.43
N ASP A 1251 -31.07 -34.59 6.62
CA ASP A 1251 -30.43 -33.38 7.17
C ASP A 1251 -30.21 -33.41 8.71
N PHE A 1252 -29.43 -32.45 9.21
CA PHE A 1252 -29.18 -32.20 10.63
C PHE A 1252 -30.14 -31.14 11.24
N ASP A 1253 -30.27 -31.18 12.57
CA ASP A 1253 -30.89 -30.22 13.51
C ASP A 1253 -30.11 -30.30 14.84
#